data_AF-A0A3G3GSW5-F1
#
_entry.id   AF-A0A3G3GSW5-F1
#
_cell.length_a   1.000
_cell.length_b   1.000
_cell.length_c   1.000
_cell.angle_alpha   90.00
_cell.angle_beta   90.00
_cell.angle_gamma   90.00
#
_symmetry.space_group_name_H-M   'P 1'
#
loop_
_entity.id
_entity.type
_entity.pdbx_description
1 polymer ?
#
loop_
_entity_poly.entity_id
_entity_poly.type
_entity_poly.pdbx_seq_one_letter_code
_entity_poly.pdbx_strand_id
1 'polypeptide(L)'
;MNYFKNLQELLKVEREEDLRQYQRLTEQASVAERRANGLTWYPVAIRGSEMSRGDYLSVELERTTHQDIPHQFRFGIPAVFFGNHDPKNDRVEGTIAHQSGNRLRITLKTDELPDWTRDGKLGVEVLFDDNSYEEMQSALKQAMVVAEGVATPTRELVQVLAGNKTPTFKEYEPEIALPRLNESQQRAVHTILKANELAIVHGPPGTGKTTTLVQAIKALVRRDNQKVLVVAPSNTAVDLLSEKLHLEGINVLRVGNPARVTERLMSLTLDGKMSEHPQMKEAKRLKKQAQEFKNMAHKYKRSFGKSERDQRKLLFEEAHKIMKEVGNTEQYIIDDLMTKTQVVTATLVGSNHYTVREGKYQTVIIDEAGQALEPACWIPILKAQKVVLAGDHCQLPPTIKSETAAKSGLSKTLLEKCVELHPQAVTLLEEQYRMNEQIMGYSSQVFYKNLLKAHVSVAKRRLFAEDKPLLFIDTAGCGFDEKIEGTSATNPEEAGLLLKHLSQFMAEWASKTKTPNEVPSVAIISPYKQQIQVLSEQLAQVADLQSFLPSIAVNTVDSFQGQERDIVYISMTRSNAEGVIGFLSDIRRMNVAMTRARKKLVIVGDSATLAQLPFYADFITYAESIDAYQSAWEWM
;
A
#
# COMPACT_ATOMS: atom_id res chain seq x y z
N MET A 1 29.74 3.30 10.32
CA MET A 1 29.62 4.01 9.01
C MET A 1 28.72 5.23 9.16
N ASN A 2 29.09 6.40 8.62
CA ASN A 2 28.30 7.64 8.74
C ASN A 2 26.90 7.54 8.08
N TYR A 3 26.80 6.74 7.02
CA TYR A 3 25.57 6.50 6.25
C TYR A 3 24.38 6.03 7.12
N PHE A 4 24.54 4.98 7.93
CA PHE A 4 23.45 4.47 8.77
C PHE A 4 23.08 5.45 9.90
N LYS A 5 24.06 6.16 10.47
CA LYS A 5 23.81 7.16 11.52
C LYS A 5 22.93 8.30 10.99
N ASN A 6 23.23 8.81 9.79
CA ASN A 6 22.42 9.84 9.15
C ASN A 6 20.96 9.37 8.94
N LEU A 7 20.75 8.14 8.45
CA LEU A 7 19.39 7.60 8.30
C LEU A 7 18.64 7.50 9.64
N GLN A 8 19.33 7.14 10.73
CA GLN A 8 18.72 7.08 12.05
C GLN A 8 18.29 8.45 12.56
N GLU A 9 19.09 9.49 12.30
CA GLU A 9 18.78 10.88 12.65
C GLU A 9 17.59 11.39 11.85
N LEU A 10 17.57 11.19 10.53
CA LEU A 10 16.45 11.56 9.67
C LEU A 10 15.14 10.87 10.09
N LEU A 11 15.22 9.57 10.41
CA LEU A 11 14.06 8.80 10.87
C LEU A 11 13.56 9.28 12.24
N LYS A 12 14.46 9.75 13.11
CA LYS A 12 14.07 10.35 14.40
C LYS A 12 13.31 11.66 14.19
N VAL A 13 13.80 12.54 13.30
CA VAL A 13 13.12 13.79 12.96
C VAL A 13 11.74 13.53 12.36
N GLU A 14 11.60 12.51 11.51
CA GLU A 14 10.31 12.09 10.96
C GLU A 14 9.36 11.60 12.05
N ARG A 15 9.82 10.68 12.93
CA ARG A 15 9.03 10.16 14.06
C ARG A 15 8.51 11.28 14.97
N GLU A 16 9.36 12.25 15.29
CA GLU A 16 9.00 13.39 16.15
C GLU A 16 7.98 14.33 15.51
N GLU A 17 8.01 14.50 14.19
CA GLU A 17 7.00 15.29 13.47
C GLU A 17 5.67 14.53 13.35
N ASP A 18 5.70 13.26 12.99
CA ASP A 18 4.50 12.41 12.88
C ASP A 18 3.79 12.29 14.24
N LEU A 19 4.55 12.12 15.33
CA LEU A 19 4.02 12.14 16.69
C LEU A 19 3.37 13.49 17.04
N ARG A 20 4.02 14.61 16.70
CA ARG A 20 3.46 15.96 16.93
C ARG A 20 2.18 16.19 16.14
N GLN A 21 2.11 15.73 14.89
CA GLN A 21 0.90 15.82 14.07
C GLN A 21 -0.23 14.97 14.66
N TYR A 22 0.06 13.74 15.08
CA TYR A 22 -0.88 12.87 15.78
C TYR A 22 -1.41 13.54 17.06
N GLN A 23 -0.52 14.07 17.92
CA GLN A 23 -0.90 14.76 19.16
C GLN A 23 -1.84 15.96 18.91
N ARG A 24 -1.54 16.80 17.89
CA ARG A 24 -2.44 17.91 17.50
C ARG A 24 -3.84 17.44 17.11
N LEU A 25 -3.95 16.28 16.47
CA LEU A 25 -5.22 15.69 16.05
C LEU A 25 -5.97 14.99 17.20
N THR A 26 -5.30 14.64 18.30
CA THR A 26 -5.89 13.83 19.37
C THR A 26 -6.05 14.53 20.72
N GLU A 27 -5.11 15.39 21.15
CA GLU A 27 -5.07 15.92 22.52
C GLU A 27 -6.15 16.98 22.80
N GLN A 28 -6.53 17.75 21.78
CA GLN A 28 -7.55 18.80 21.90
C GLN A 28 -8.88 18.41 21.22
N ALA A 29 -8.90 17.27 20.53
CA ALA A 29 -10.05 16.85 19.73
C ALA A 29 -11.04 16.03 20.57
N SER A 30 -12.31 16.42 20.50
CA SER A 30 -13.44 15.64 20.99
C SER A 30 -13.51 14.27 20.31
N VAL A 31 -14.21 13.31 20.93
CA VAL A 31 -14.47 11.99 20.31
C VAL A 31 -15.17 12.14 18.95
N ALA A 32 -16.01 13.17 18.78
CA ALA A 32 -16.68 13.46 17.52
C ALA A 32 -15.70 13.91 16.43
N GLU A 33 -14.75 14.80 16.76
CA GLU A 33 -13.71 15.27 15.84
C GLU A 33 -12.73 14.14 15.49
N ARG A 34 -12.28 13.36 16.47
CA ARG A 34 -11.40 12.20 16.22
C ARG A 34 -12.08 11.14 15.33
N ARG A 35 -13.40 10.95 15.50
CA ARG A 35 -14.20 10.10 14.61
C ARG A 35 -14.32 10.69 13.21
N ALA A 36 -14.54 11.99 13.06
CA ALA A 36 -14.58 12.67 11.76
C ALA A 36 -13.23 12.58 11.02
N ASN A 37 -12.12 12.60 11.76
CA ASN A 37 -10.76 12.38 11.24
C ASN A 37 -10.43 10.89 10.99
N GLY A 38 -11.37 9.98 11.28
CA GLY A 38 -11.22 8.55 11.04
C GLY A 38 -10.31 7.81 12.04
N LEU A 39 -9.95 8.44 13.16
CA LEU A 39 -9.06 7.87 14.19
C LEU A 39 -9.81 7.01 15.22
N THR A 40 -11.12 7.22 15.36
CA THR A 40 -11.92 6.61 16.42
C THR A 40 -13.21 5.99 15.87
N TRP A 41 -13.52 4.75 16.28
CA TRP A 41 -14.87 4.20 16.18
C TRP A 41 -15.57 4.37 17.52
N TYR A 42 -16.68 5.13 17.51
CA TYR A 42 -17.51 5.34 18.67
C TYR A 42 -18.95 5.69 18.25
N PRO A 43 -19.98 5.08 18.87
CA PRO A 43 -19.92 3.92 19.77
C PRO A 43 -19.61 2.59 19.04
N VAL A 44 -19.05 1.64 19.77
CA VAL A 44 -18.91 0.23 19.34
C VAL A 44 -19.61 -0.72 20.30
N ALA A 45 -19.99 -1.90 19.81
CA ALA A 45 -20.58 -2.98 20.59
C ALA A 45 -19.68 -4.23 20.56
N ILE A 46 -19.54 -4.91 21.71
CA ILE A 46 -18.84 -6.20 21.78
C ILE A 46 -19.76 -7.29 21.22
N ARG A 47 -19.27 -8.04 20.23
CA ARG A 47 -19.98 -9.18 19.61
C ARG A 47 -19.46 -10.54 20.08
N GLY A 48 -18.22 -10.58 20.56
CA GLY A 48 -17.63 -11.78 21.12
C GLY A 48 -16.27 -11.49 21.73
N SER A 49 -15.77 -12.43 22.53
CA SER A 49 -14.38 -12.42 22.98
C SER A 49 -13.87 -13.85 23.07
N GLU A 50 -12.59 -14.04 22.72
CA GLU A 50 -11.92 -15.34 22.76
C GLU A 50 -10.46 -15.18 23.19
N MET A 51 -9.91 -16.20 23.86
CA MET A 51 -8.49 -16.18 24.20
C MET A 51 -7.64 -16.48 22.96
N SER A 52 -6.71 -15.57 22.65
CA SER A 52 -5.72 -15.72 21.59
C SER A 52 -4.39 -16.25 22.14
N ARG A 53 -3.37 -16.34 21.27
CA ARG A 53 -2.06 -16.91 21.62
C ARG A 53 -1.31 -16.01 22.61
N GLY A 54 -0.76 -16.58 23.68
CA GLY A 54 0.04 -15.85 24.67
C GLY A 54 -0.76 -15.12 25.76
N ASP A 55 -1.91 -15.67 26.16
CA ASP A 55 -2.82 -15.11 27.20
C ASP A 55 -3.40 -13.72 26.87
N TYR A 56 -3.40 -13.34 25.59
CA TYR A 56 -4.05 -12.12 25.13
C TYR A 56 -5.52 -12.35 24.76
N LEU A 57 -6.40 -11.49 25.24
CA LEU A 57 -7.82 -11.50 24.94
C LEU A 57 -8.10 -10.88 23.57
N SER A 58 -8.72 -11.63 22.67
CA SER A 58 -9.25 -11.10 21.41
C SER A 58 -10.71 -10.70 21.58
N VAL A 59 -11.06 -9.47 21.21
CA VAL A 59 -12.42 -8.92 21.34
C VAL A 59 -12.93 -8.53 19.96
N GLU A 60 -14.09 -9.05 19.59
CA GLU A 60 -14.80 -8.68 18.37
C GLU A 60 -15.73 -7.49 18.64
N LEU A 61 -15.51 -6.40 17.93
CA LEU A 61 -16.20 -5.13 18.05
C LEU A 61 -16.94 -4.82 16.76
N GLU A 62 -18.14 -4.26 16.87
CA GLU A 62 -18.93 -3.77 15.74
C GLU A 62 -19.28 -2.29 15.91
N ARG A 63 -19.04 -1.51 14.87
CA ARG A 63 -19.44 -0.11 14.77
C ARG A 63 -20.93 -0.01 14.52
N THR A 64 -21.66 0.54 15.49
CA THR A 64 -23.13 0.57 15.45
C THR A 64 -23.69 1.78 14.72
N THR A 65 -22.94 2.88 14.61
CA THR A 65 -23.37 4.11 13.91
C THR A 65 -22.22 4.75 13.12
N HIS A 66 -22.56 5.73 12.26
CA HIS A 66 -21.60 6.47 11.42
C HIS A 66 -20.79 5.58 10.45
N GLN A 67 -21.42 4.52 9.93
CA GLN A 67 -20.76 3.51 9.09
C GLN A 67 -20.21 4.07 7.77
N ASP A 68 -20.69 5.25 7.39
CA ASP A 68 -20.31 6.05 6.24
C ASP A 68 -18.98 6.81 6.41
N ILE A 69 -18.53 7.04 7.66
CA ILE A 69 -17.31 7.82 7.91
C ILE A 69 -16.06 6.94 7.66
N PRO A 70 -15.16 7.34 6.74
CA PRO A 70 -13.90 6.65 6.50
C PRO A 70 -13.01 6.59 7.75
N HIS A 71 -12.19 5.57 7.87
CA HIS A 71 -11.35 5.36 9.06
C HIS A 71 -9.96 4.84 8.72
N GLN A 72 -9.06 4.93 9.70
CA GLN A 72 -7.65 4.54 9.56
C GLN A 72 -7.33 3.16 10.14
N PHE A 73 -8.31 2.49 10.78
CA PHE A 73 -8.13 1.13 11.30
C PHE A 73 -7.70 0.16 10.20
N ARG A 74 -6.58 -0.51 10.43
CA ARG A 74 -6.04 -1.59 9.59
C ARG A 74 -5.35 -2.62 10.49
N PHE A 75 -5.14 -3.82 9.97
CA PHE A 75 -4.40 -4.85 10.69
C PHE A 75 -3.02 -4.38 11.15
N GLY A 76 -2.65 -4.79 12.36
CA GLY A 76 -1.34 -4.52 12.94
C GLY A 76 -1.20 -3.12 13.56
N ILE A 77 -2.15 -2.21 13.33
CA ILE A 77 -2.12 -0.90 13.98
C ILE A 77 -2.32 -1.06 15.49
N PRO A 78 -1.51 -0.39 16.32
CA PRO A 78 -1.78 -0.27 17.74
C PRO A 78 -3.07 0.53 17.96
N ALA A 79 -3.91 0.05 18.84
CA ALA A 79 -5.19 0.68 19.14
C ALA A 79 -5.48 0.58 20.64
N VAL A 80 -6.34 1.46 21.11
CA VAL A 80 -6.83 1.43 22.49
C VAL A 80 -8.33 1.17 22.48
N PHE A 81 -8.76 0.21 23.27
CA PHE A 81 -10.17 0.02 23.59
C PHE A 81 -10.49 0.84 24.83
N PHE A 82 -11.53 1.66 24.78
CA PHE A 82 -11.83 2.61 25.85
C PHE A 82 -13.31 2.72 26.21
N GLY A 83 -13.59 3.07 27.46
CA GLY A 83 -14.89 3.49 27.96
C GLY A 83 -14.99 5.02 27.99
N ASN A 84 -16.16 5.57 27.65
CA ASN A 84 -16.34 7.03 27.65
C ASN A 84 -16.71 7.62 29.03
N HIS A 85 -16.90 6.79 30.06
CA HIS A 85 -17.26 7.27 31.40
C HIS A 85 -16.05 7.84 32.14
N ASP A 86 -14.91 7.13 32.15
CA ASP A 86 -13.61 7.68 32.54
C ASP A 86 -12.56 7.45 31.44
N PRO A 87 -12.51 8.30 30.39
CA PRO A 87 -11.61 8.11 29.26
C PRO A 87 -10.12 8.16 29.61
N LYS A 88 -9.71 8.51 30.84
CA LYS A 88 -8.30 8.49 31.24
C LYS A 88 -7.89 7.12 31.79
N ASN A 89 -8.78 6.44 32.51
CA ASN A 89 -8.49 5.19 33.20
C ASN A 89 -9.15 3.96 32.54
N ASP A 90 -10.31 4.14 31.91
CA ASP A 90 -11.05 3.07 31.21
C ASP A 90 -10.43 2.80 29.84
N ARG A 91 -9.18 2.34 29.81
CA ARG A 91 -8.42 2.12 28.57
C ARG A 91 -7.59 0.86 28.65
N VAL A 92 -7.61 0.05 27.60
CA VAL A 92 -6.72 -1.08 27.42
C VAL A 92 -6.13 -1.06 26.02
N GLU A 93 -4.81 -1.11 25.95
CA GLU A 93 -4.09 -1.19 24.68
C GLU A 93 -4.17 -2.58 24.07
N GLY A 94 -4.20 -2.58 22.75
CA GLY A 94 -4.16 -3.77 21.94
C GLY A 94 -3.65 -3.48 20.54
N THR A 95 -3.74 -4.51 19.71
CA THR A 95 -3.40 -4.43 18.30
C THR A 95 -4.60 -4.90 17.49
N ILE A 96 -4.92 -4.19 16.41
CA ILE A 96 -6.00 -4.59 15.51
C ILE A 96 -5.60 -5.89 14.81
N ALA A 97 -6.25 -6.98 15.20
CA ALA A 97 -6.01 -8.33 14.68
C ALA A 97 -6.81 -8.59 13.40
N HIS A 98 -7.91 -7.89 13.16
CA HIS A 98 -8.69 -7.96 11.91
C HIS A 98 -9.60 -6.74 11.78
N GLN A 99 -9.88 -6.30 10.55
CA GLN A 99 -10.92 -5.31 10.26
C GLN A 99 -11.60 -5.68 8.95
N SER A 100 -12.93 -5.72 8.96
CA SER A 100 -13.76 -6.01 7.79
C SER A 100 -15.09 -5.25 7.89
N GLY A 101 -15.31 -4.32 6.98
CA GLY A 101 -16.47 -3.42 7.01
C GLY A 101 -16.61 -2.74 8.36
N ASN A 102 -17.77 -2.91 8.99
CA ASN A 102 -18.09 -2.33 10.30
C ASN A 102 -17.68 -3.21 11.50
N ARG A 103 -16.95 -4.29 11.27
CA ARG A 103 -16.45 -5.16 12.33
C ARG A 103 -14.94 -5.09 12.41
N LEU A 104 -14.42 -5.13 13.62
CA LEU A 104 -13.00 -5.29 13.87
C LEU A 104 -12.77 -6.24 15.03
N ARG A 105 -11.59 -6.84 15.03
CA ARG A 105 -11.11 -7.67 16.12
C ARG A 105 -9.85 -7.02 16.67
N ILE A 106 -9.84 -6.74 17.96
CA ILE A 106 -8.68 -6.19 18.68
C ILE A 106 -8.14 -7.25 19.63
N THR A 107 -6.83 -7.48 19.60
CA THR A 107 -6.14 -8.32 20.58
C THR A 107 -5.60 -7.43 21.67
N LEU A 108 -6.19 -7.51 22.87
CA LEU A 108 -5.87 -6.71 24.03
C LEU A 108 -4.77 -7.37 24.86
N LYS A 109 -3.91 -6.55 25.48
CA LYS A 109 -2.84 -7.00 26.38
C LYS A 109 -3.36 -7.36 27.78
N THR A 110 -4.46 -8.10 27.86
CA THR A 110 -5.13 -8.54 29.10
C THR A 110 -5.73 -9.92 28.90
N ASP A 111 -5.97 -10.63 30.01
CA ASP A 111 -6.52 -11.98 30.08
C ASP A 111 -8.06 -12.01 30.26
N GLU A 112 -8.66 -10.92 30.73
CA GLU A 112 -10.12 -10.80 30.92
C GLU A 112 -10.66 -9.44 30.43
N LEU A 113 -11.95 -9.40 30.07
CA LEU A 113 -12.60 -8.14 29.72
C LEU A 113 -12.67 -7.26 30.98
N PRO A 114 -12.14 -6.02 30.96
CA PRO A 114 -12.23 -5.12 32.10
C PRO A 114 -13.69 -4.86 32.51
N ASP A 115 -13.95 -4.67 33.81
CA ASP A 115 -15.32 -4.50 34.33
C ASP A 115 -16.06 -3.32 33.70
N TRP A 116 -15.37 -2.21 33.44
CA TRP A 116 -15.91 -1.00 32.80
C TRP A 116 -16.47 -1.25 31.40
N THR A 117 -16.09 -2.37 30.75
CA THR A 117 -16.64 -2.74 29.43
C THR A 117 -18.14 -3.04 29.48
N ARG A 118 -18.71 -3.24 30.67
CA ARG A 118 -20.14 -3.51 30.89
C ARG A 118 -20.99 -2.24 30.97
N ASP A 119 -20.37 -1.08 31.17
CA ASP A 119 -21.05 0.20 31.44
C ASP A 119 -21.54 0.93 30.16
N GLY A 120 -21.28 0.33 28.99
CA GLY A 120 -21.67 0.87 27.68
C GLY A 120 -20.81 2.06 27.24
N LYS A 121 -21.17 2.66 26.08
CA LYS A 121 -20.42 3.79 25.45
C LYS A 121 -18.94 3.46 25.25
N LEU A 122 -18.70 2.35 24.58
CA LEU A 122 -17.37 1.86 24.27
C LEU A 122 -16.89 2.49 22.96
N GLY A 123 -15.59 2.71 22.87
CA GLY A 123 -14.93 3.14 21.66
C GLY A 123 -13.62 2.40 21.45
N VAL A 124 -13.12 2.47 20.22
CA VAL A 124 -11.76 2.06 19.91
C VAL A 124 -11.09 3.17 19.12
N GLU A 125 -9.82 3.41 19.42
CA GLU A 125 -9.05 4.51 18.85
C GLU A 125 -7.69 4.03 18.38
N VAL A 126 -7.27 4.49 17.21
CA VAL A 126 -5.94 4.25 16.65
C VAL A 126 -4.90 4.99 17.47
N LEU A 127 -3.85 4.29 17.87
CA LEU A 127 -2.67 4.88 18.51
C LEU A 127 -1.59 5.22 17.46
N PHE A 128 -0.64 6.06 17.86
CA PHE A 128 0.56 6.32 17.09
C PHE A 128 1.33 5.02 16.81
N ASP A 129 1.72 4.78 15.56
CA ASP A 129 2.43 3.57 15.14
C ASP A 129 3.93 3.66 15.44
N ASP A 130 4.25 3.62 16.73
CA ASP A 130 5.62 3.73 17.21
C ASP A 130 6.47 2.51 16.83
N ASN A 131 5.84 1.33 16.78
CA ASN A 131 6.48 0.06 16.49
C ASN A 131 7.16 0.06 15.12
N SER A 132 6.52 0.63 14.08
CA SER A 132 7.14 0.74 12.75
C SER A 132 8.45 1.53 12.79
N TYR A 133 8.53 2.61 13.58
CA TYR A 133 9.77 3.38 13.74
C TYR A 133 10.82 2.61 14.55
N GLU A 134 10.43 1.88 15.59
CA GLU A 134 11.35 1.05 16.36
C GLU A 134 11.98 -0.06 15.52
N GLU A 135 11.18 -0.74 14.69
CA GLU A 135 11.65 -1.78 13.78
C GLU A 135 12.64 -1.24 12.75
N MET A 136 12.34 -0.08 12.15
CA MET A 136 13.26 0.60 11.24
C MET A 136 14.57 1.02 11.94
N GLN A 137 14.49 1.58 13.16
CA GLN A 137 15.67 1.94 13.95
C GLN A 137 16.52 0.72 14.32
N SER A 138 15.88 -0.39 14.69
CA SER A 138 16.55 -1.65 15.01
C SER A 138 17.29 -2.21 13.80
N ALA A 139 16.63 -2.23 12.63
CA ALA A 139 17.24 -2.66 11.38
C ALA A 139 18.45 -1.80 11.00
N LEU A 140 18.39 -0.47 11.13
CA LEU A 140 19.53 0.41 10.86
C LEU A 140 20.72 0.14 11.80
N LYS A 141 20.46 -0.09 13.10
CA LYS A 141 21.52 -0.48 14.06
C LYS A 141 22.15 -1.81 13.66
N GLN A 142 21.34 -2.81 13.32
CA GLN A 142 21.83 -4.12 12.89
C GLN A 142 22.62 -4.02 11.59
N ALA A 143 22.17 -3.23 10.62
CA ALA A 143 22.88 -3.01 9.36
C ALA A 143 24.27 -2.38 9.58
N MET A 144 24.38 -1.44 10.52
CA MET A 144 25.67 -0.86 10.92
C MET A 144 26.61 -1.93 11.50
N VAL A 145 26.12 -2.79 12.39
CA VAL A 145 26.92 -3.90 12.97
C VAL A 145 27.35 -4.89 11.88
N VAL A 146 26.46 -5.26 10.95
CA VAL A 146 26.78 -6.16 9.85
C VAL A 146 27.80 -5.55 8.89
N ALA A 147 27.72 -4.25 8.61
CA ALA A 147 28.67 -3.56 7.74
C ALA A 147 30.10 -3.60 8.29
N GLU A 148 30.24 -3.46 9.62
CA GLU A 148 31.52 -3.40 10.34
C GLU A 148 32.01 -4.78 10.81
N GLY A 149 31.14 -5.80 10.74
CA GLY A 149 31.43 -7.16 11.18
C GLY A 149 32.24 -8.02 10.20
N VAL A 150 32.21 -9.32 10.45
CA VAL A 150 32.94 -10.34 9.68
C VAL A 150 32.38 -10.45 8.26
N ALA A 151 33.25 -10.80 7.30
CA ALA A 151 32.86 -11.10 5.92
C ALA A 151 31.78 -12.19 5.88
N THR A 152 30.59 -11.81 5.41
CA THR A 152 29.44 -12.68 5.19
C THR A 152 28.73 -12.21 3.90
N PRO A 153 27.95 -13.08 3.22
CA PRO A 153 27.19 -12.66 2.04
C PRO A 153 26.27 -11.45 2.31
N THR A 154 25.63 -11.41 3.48
CA THR A 154 24.80 -10.27 3.89
C THR A 154 25.63 -9.00 4.09
N ARG A 155 26.86 -9.09 4.60
CA ARG A 155 27.77 -7.92 4.65
C ARG A 155 28.10 -7.42 3.25
N GLU A 156 28.40 -8.29 2.30
CA GLU A 156 28.68 -7.89 0.91
C GLU A 156 27.48 -7.15 0.28
N LEU A 157 26.28 -7.68 0.48
CA LEU A 157 25.03 -7.01 0.10
C LEU A 157 24.91 -5.61 0.73
N VAL A 158 25.14 -5.49 2.04
CA VAL A 158 25.10 -4.21 2.76
C VAL A 158 26.11 -3.21 2.19
N GLN A 159 27.32 -3.66 1.87
CA GLN A 159 28.38 -2.81 1.28
C GLN A 159 28.02 -2.32 -0.12
N VAL A 160 27.40 -3.18 -0.94
CA VAL A 160 26.90 -2.81 -2.27
C VAL A 160 25.81 -1.75 -2.18
N LEU A 161 24.80 -1.98 -1.32
CA LEU A 161 23.66 -1.07 -1.16
C LEU A 161 24.02 0.28 -0.52
N ALA A 162 25.06 0.29 0.33
CA ALA A 162 25.62 1.51 0.90
C ALA A 162 26.55 2.27 -0.08
N GLY A 163 26.85 1.71 -1.25
CA GLY A 163 27.68 2.33 -2.29
C GLY A 163 29.18 2.14 -2.14
N ASN A 164 29.64 1.28 -1.23
CA ASN A 164 31.07 1.05 -1.00
C ASN A 164 31.66 -0.03 -1.92
N LYS A 165 30.81 -0.87 -2.52
CA LYS A 165 31.17 -1.92 -3.47
C LYS A 165 30.21 -1.93 -4.65
N THR A 166 30.63 -2.49 -5.77
CA THR A 166 29.78 -2.73 -6.94
C THR A 166 29.18 -4.13 -6.90
N PRO A 167 27.93 -4.32 -7.37
CA PRO A 167 27.33 -5.65 -7.49
C PRO A 167 28.07 -6.49 -8.52
N THR A 168 28.09 -7.79 -8.28
CA THR A 168 28.70 -8.79 -9.15
C THR A 168 27.64 -9.71 -9.77
N PHE A 169 28.00 -10.34 -10.88
CA PHE A 169 27.12 -11.23 -11.65
C PHE A 169 27.86 -12.52 -11.98
N LYS A 170 27.14 -13.64 -11.99
CA LYS A 170 27.69 -14.93 -12.41
C LYS A 170 28.12 -14.88 -13.88
N GLU A 171 29.27 -15.45 -14.17
CA GLU A 171 29.82 -15.55 -15.53
C GLU A 171 28.93 -16.42 -16.44
N TYR A 172 28.39 -17.51 -15.89
CA TYR A 172 27.51 -18.42 -16.60
C TYR A 172 26.20 -18.64 -15.84
N GLU A 173 25.08 -18.43 -16.54
CA GLU A 173 23.74 -18.76 -16.06
C GLU A 173 22.93 -19.24 -17.28
N PRO A 174 22.39 -20.47 -17.28
CA PRO A 174 21.68 -21.00 -18.44
C PRO A 174 20.47 -20.13 -18.80
N GLU A 175 20.23 -19.88 -20.08
CA GLU A 175 19.03 -19.19 -20.52
C GLU A 175 17.80 -20.09 -20.34
N ILE A 176 16.78 -19.55 -19.66
CA ILE A 176 15.45 -20.15 -19.58
C ILE A 176 14.57 -19.44 -20.61
N ALA A 177 13.96 -20.20 -21.52
CA ALA A 177 12.93 -19.67 -22.39
C ALA A 177 11.66 -19.37 -21.58
N LEU A 178 11.23 -18.10 -21.57
CA LEU A 178 10.02 -17.62 -20.90
C LEU A 178 9.06 -17.06 -21.96
N PRO A 179 8.33 -17.90 -22.70
CA PRO A 179 7.61 -17.51 -23.91
C PRO A 179 6.46 -16.53 -23.67
N ARG A 180 6.03 -16.34 -22.41
CA ARG A 180 4.99 -15.37 -22.03
C ARG A 180 5.52 -13.95 -21.83
N LEU A 181 6.84 -13.76 -21.85
CA LEU A 181 7.50 -12.49 -21.57
C LEU A 181 8.07 -11.88 -22.85
N ASN A 182 7.99 -10.56 -22.97
CA ASN A 182 8.71 -9.83 -24.01
C ASN A 182 10.23 -9.78 -23.74
N GLU A 183 11.01 -9.30 -24.69
CA GLU A 183 12.48 -9.26 -24.60
C GLU A 183 13.00 -8.48 -23.38
N SER A 184 12.41 -7.32 -23.07
CA SER A 184 12.82 -6.51 -21.90
C SER A 184 12.55 -7.22 -20.57
N GLN A 185 11.42 -7.93 -20.47
CA GLN A 185 11.04 -8.71 -19.30
C GLN A 185 11.92 -9.97 -19.18
N GLN A 186 12.25 -10.64 -20.29
CA GLN A 186 13.19 -11.77 -20.28
C GLN A 186 14.57 -11.33 -19.82
N ARG A 187 15.10 -10.22 -20.36
CA ARG A 187 16.37 -9.63 -19.88
C ARG A 187 16.33 -9.37 -18.38
N ALA A 188 15.25 -8.81 -17.86
CA ALA A 188 15.10 -8.55 -16.43
C ALA A 188 15.16 -9.84 -15.59
N VAL A 189 14.49 -10.92 -16.03
CA VAL A 189 14.57 -12.22 -15.35
C VAL A 189 15.99 -12.78 -15.41
N HIS A 190 16.69 -12.71 -16.55
CA HIS A 190 18.07 -13.18 -16.66
C HIS A 190 19.04 -12.38 -15.78
N THR A 191 18.91 -11.04 -15.73
CA THR A 191 19.69 -10.19 -14.83
C THR A 191 19.44 -10.57 -13.38
N ILE A 192 18.18 -10.79 -12.99
CA ILE A 192 17.84 -11.29 -11.66
C ILE A 192 18.55 -12.62 -11.39
N LEU A 193 18.52 -13.59 -12.30
CA LEU A 193 19.14 -14.90 -12.06
C LEU A 193 20.67 -14.81 -11.95
N LYS A 194 21.31 -13.96 -12.75
CA LYS A 194 22.77 -13.75 -12.76
C LYS A 194 23.31 -12.96 -11.57
N ALA A 195 22.54 -12.04 -11.00
CA ALA A 195 23.03 -11.17 -9.92
C ALA A 195 23.39 -11.96 -8.65
N ASN A 196 24.52 -11.61 -8.02
CA ASN A 196 24.92 -12.19 -6.73
C ASN A 196 24.32 -11.40 -5.56
N GLU A 197 24.41 -10.06 -5.58
CA GLU A 197 23.93 -9.20 -4.49
C GLU A 197 22.70 -8.37 -4.87
N LEU A 198 22.72 -7.68 -6.01
CA LEU A 198 21.68 -6.70 -6.38
C LEU A 198 21.24 -6.85 -7.84
N ALA A 199 19.93 -6.90 -8.04
CA ALA A 199 19.29 -6.65 -9.34
C ALA A 199 18.18 -5.61 -9.18
N ILE A 200 17.98 -4.77 -10.20
CA ILE A 200 16.96 -3.73 -10.20
C ILE A 200 16.08 -3.89 -11.44
N VAL A 201 14.78 -4.03 -11.23
CA VAL A 201 13.77 -3.99 -12.29
C VAL A 201 13.08 -2.63 -12.25
N HIS A 202 13.48 -1.73 -13.15
CA HIS A 202 12.78 -0.47 -13.35
C HIS A 202 11.56 -0.74 -14.22
N GLY A 203 10.37 -0.69 -13.60
CA GLY A 203 9.11 -1.01 -14.24
C GLY A 203 8.18 0.20 -14.36
N PRO A 204 8.27 0.98 -15.46
CA PRO A 204 7.36 2.08 -15.78
C PRO A 204 5.88 1.65 -15.86
N PRO A 205 4.92 2.59 -15.87
CA PRO A 205 3.49 2.30 -15.89
C PRO A 205 3.09 1.35 -17.03
N GLY A 206 2.34 0.29 -16.70
CA GLY A 206 1.78 -0.63 -17.69
C GLY A 206 2.77 -1.64 -18.29
N THR A 207 4.02 -1.69 -17.85
CA THR A 207 5.08 -2.56 -18.43
C THR A 207 5.07 -4.01 -17.94
N GLY A 208 4.14 -4.38 -17.04
CA GLY A 208 4.04 -5.74 -16.54
C GLY A 208 5.12 -6.12 -15.50
N LYS A 209 5.61 -5.15 -14.71
CA LYS A 209 6.55 -5.36 -13.59
C LYS A 209 6.18 -6.57 -12.71
N THR A 210 4.96 -6.62 -12.20
CA THR A 210 4.49 -7.73 -11.35
C THR A 210 4.52 -9.07 -12.10
N THR A 211 4.16 -9.09 -13.39
CA THR A 211 4.22 -10.32 -14.22
C THR A 211 5.67 -10.80 -14.37
N THR A 212 6.60 -9.87 -14.57
CA THR A 212 8.04 -10.14 -14.66
C THR A 212 8.57 -10.72 -13.36
N LEU A 213 8.23 -10.10 -12.22
CA LEU A 213 8.63 -10.58 -10.89
C LEU A 213 8.11 -11.97 -10.59
N VAL A 214 6.84 -12.26 -10.92
CA VAL A 214 6.24 -13.59 -10.70
C VAL A 214 7.01 -14.67 -11.46
N GLN A 215 7.39 -14.42 -12.73
CA GLN A 215 8.20 -15.36 -13.50
C GLN A 215 9.65 -15.47 -12.96
N ALA A 216 10.25 -14.37 -12.51
CA ALA A 216 11.55 -14.41 -11.86
C ALA A 216 11.55 -15.25 -10.58
N ILE A 217 10.54 -15.05 -9.71
CA ILE A 217 10.36 -15.83 -8.47
C ILE A 217 10.18 -17.31 -8.79
N LYS A 218 9.32 -17.62 -9.77
CA LYS A 218 9.11 -18.99 -10.23
C LYS A 218 10.41 -19.65 -10.71
N ALA A 219 11.27 -18.91 -11.42
CA ALA A 219 12.58 -19.40 -11.85
C ALA A 219 13.54 -19.62 -10.66
N LEU A 220 13.59 -18.69 -9.70
CA LEU A 220 14.42 -18.80 -8.49
C LEU A 220 14.02 -20.00 -7.62
N VAL A 221 12.72 -20.17 -7.37
CA VAL A 221 12.18 -21.27 -6.55
C VAL A 221 12.48 -22.64 -7.18
N ARG A 222 12.37 -22.76 -8.52
CA ARG A 222 12.59 -24.02 -9.24
C ARG A 222 14.05 -24.45 -9.33
N ARG A 223 14.99 -23.51 -9.44
CA ARG A 223 16.41 -23.83 -9.64
C ARG A 223 17.07 -24.40 -8.40
N ASP A 224 16.82 -23.77 -7.25
CA ASP A 224 17.68 -23.95 -6.08
C ASP A 224 16.88 -24.38 -4.83
N ASN A 225 15.61 -24.75 -4.98
CA ASN A 225 14.66 -24.91 -3.87
C ASN A 225 14.72 -23.71 -2.89
N GLN A 226 15.00 -22.52 -3.44
CA GLN A 226 15.27 -21.31 -2.68
C GLN A 226 14.00 -20.85 -1.99
N LYS A 227 14.10 -20.60 -0.69
CA LYS A 227 13.08 -19.86 0.05
C LYS A 227 13.26 -18.37 -0.26
N VAL A 228 12.21 -17.77 -0.84
CA VAL A 228 12.21 -16.35 -1.25
C VAL A 228 11.30 -15.56 -0.32
N LEU A 229 11.75 -14.37 0.10
CA LEU A 229 10.93 -13.39 0.80
C LEU A 229 10.53 -12.29 -0.17
N VAL A 230 9.23 -12.08 -0.37
CA VAL A 230 8.67 -11.06 -1.23
C VAL A 230 7.98 -10.03 -0.35
N VAL A 231 8.35 -8.76 -0.49
CA VAL A 231 7.84 -7.68 0.33
C VAL A 231 7.45 -6.47 -0.50
N ALA A 232 6.53 -5.67 0.04
CA ALA A 232 6.14 -4.40 -0.54
C ALA A 232 5.73 -3.42 0.59
N PRO A 233 5.74 -2.09 0.35
CA PRO A 233 5.30 -1.11 1.35
C PRO A 233 3.80 -1.17 1.66
N SER A 234 2.96 -1.63 0.72
CA SER A 234 1.49 -1.67 0.90
C SER A 234 0.92 -3.09 0.90
N ASN A 235 -0.10 -3.34 1.73
CA ASN A 235 -0.78 -4.64 1.78
C ASN A 235 -1.38 -5.03 0.41
N THR A 236 -1.92 -4.07 -0.34
CA THR A 236 -2.50 -4.31 -1.67
C THR A 236 -1.47 -4.87 -2.66
N ALA A 237 -0.23 -4.37 -2.63
CA ALA A 237 0.85 -4.88 -3.48
C ALA A 237 1.26 -6.30 -3.06
N VAL A 238 1.35 -6.56 -1.75
CA VAL A 238 1.64 -7.90 -1.21
C VAL A 238 0.55 -8.90 -1.63
N ASP A 239 -0.72 -8.52 -1.50
CA ASP A 239 -1.87 -9.37 -1.85
C ASP A 239 -1.86 -9.75 -3.33
N LEU A 240 -1.62 -8.77 -4.22
CA LEU A 240 -1.53 -9.00 -5.66
C LEU A 240 -0.43 -10.02 -6.02
N LEU A 241 0.76 -9.87 -5.43
CA LEU A 241 1.85 -10.81 -5.64
C LEU A 241 1.53 -12.20 -5.07
N SER A 242 0.91 -12.26 -3.88
CA SER A 242 0.51 -13.50 -3.23
C SER A 242 -0.43 -14.33 -4.11
N GLU A 243 -1.47 -13.68 -4.64
CA GLU A 243 -2.43 -14.34 -5.55
C GLU A 243 -1.75 -14.80 -6.84
N LYS A 244 -0.96 -13.95 -7.49
CA LYS A 244 -0.31 -14.30 -8.77
C LYS A 244 0.70 -15.44 -8.62
N LEU A 245 1.45 -15.46 -7.53
CA LEU A 245 2.40 -16.55 -7.23
C LEU A 245 1.67 -17.86 -6.94
N HIS A 246 0.58 -17.81 -6.16
CA HIS A 246 -0.25 -18.97 -5.90
C HIS A 246 -0.86 -19.56 -7.19
N LEU A 247 -1.33 -18.71 -8.10
CA LEU A 247 -1.85 -19.12 -9.41
C LEU A 247 -0.81 -19.81 -10.30
N GLU A 248 0.48 -19.54 -10.09
CA GLU A 248 1.58 -20.23 -10.78
C GLU A 248 1.96 -21.56 -10.09
N GLY A 249 1.20 -21.99 -9.08
CA GLY A 249 1.39 -23.25 -8.36
C GLY A 249 2.47 -23.19 -7.29
N ILE A 250 2.88 -22.00 -6.84
CA ILE A 250 3.90 -21.83 -5.80
C ILE A 250 3.25 -21.93 -4.41
N ASN A 251 3.91 -22.62 -3.47
CA ASN A 251 3.43 -22.62 -2.08
C ASN A 251 3.81 -21.31 -1.38
N VAL A 252 2.84 -20.39 -1.34
CA VAL A 252 2.96 -19.04 -0.76
C VAL A 252 2.39 -19.02 0.65
N LEU A 253 3.09 -18.37 1.60
CA LEU A 253 2.58 -17.97 2.91
C LEU A 253 2.47 -16.44 2.99
N ARG A 254 1.24 -15.93 3.17
CA ARG A 254 0.95 -14.52 3.39
C ARG A 254 1.01 -14.19 4.89
N VAL A 255 1.98 -13.34 5.26
CA VAL A 255 2.18 -12.90 6.64
C VAL A 255 1.46 -11.60 6.89
N GLY A 256 0.62 -11.58 7.93
CA GLY A 256 -0.28 -10.47 8.23
C GLY A 256 -1.57 -10.54 7.43
N ASN A 257 -2.52 -9.65 7.73
CA ASN A 257 -3.82 -9.73 7.09
C ASN A 257 -3.83 -9.12 5.68
N PRO A 258 -4.55 -9.75 4.75
CA PRO A 258 -4.88 -9.15 3.47
C PRO A 258 -5.63 -7.82 3.62
N ALA A 259 -5.34 -6.86 2.74
CA ALA A 259 -6.17 -5.68 2.56
C ALA A 259 -7.52 -6.04 1.91
N ARG A 260 -7.52 -7.04 1.03
CA ARG A 260 -8.74 -7.58 0.40
C ARG A 260 -9.14 -8.89 1.05
N VAL A 261 -10.36 -8.95 1.57
CA VAL A 261 -10.93 -10.17 2.17
C VAL A 261 -11.50 -11.05 1.06
N THR A 262 -10.62 -11.72 0.30
CA THR A 262 -11.03 -12.79 -0.62
C THR A 262 -10.75 -14.15 0.04
N GLU A 263 -11.58 -15.15 -0.21
CA GLU A 263 -11.40 -16.51 0.33
C GLU A 263 -10.01 -17.06 -0.02
N ARG A 264 -9.55 -16.79 -1.25
CA ARG A 264 -8.22 -17.17 -1.73
C ARG A 264 -7.09 -16.50 -0.95
N LEU A 265 -7.16 -15.19 -0.70
CA LEU A 265 -6.11 -14.52 0.09
C LEU A 265 -6.10 -15.01 1.53
N MET A 266 -7.28 -15.24 2.12
CA MET A 266 -7.41 -15.75 3.48
C MET A 266 -6.82 -17.16 3.61
N SER A 267 -7.00 -18.06 2.63
CA SER A 267 -6.38 -19.39 2.66
C SER A 267 -4.86 -19.38 2.50
N LEU A 268 -4.28 -18.30 1.97
CA LEU A 268 -2.82 -18.11 1.90
C LEU A 268 -2.22 -17.60 3.22
N THR A 269 -3.02 -17.06 4.14
CA THR A 269 -2.54 -16.58 5.44
C THR A 269 -2.08 -17.72 6.34
N LEU A 270 -1.31 -17.39 7.38
CA LEU A 270 -0.94 -18.36 8.41
C LEU A 270 -2.19 -19.01 9.03
N ASP A 271 -3.15 -18.20 9.46
CA ASP A 271 -4.38 -18.69 10.10
C ASP A 271 -5.20 -19.57 9.15
N GLY A 272 -5.30 -19.17 7.88
CA GLY A 272 -5.93 -19.97 6.82
C GLY A 272 -5.30 -21.34 6.67
N LYS A 273 -3.99 -21.39 6.46
CA LYS A 273 -3.24 -22.66 6.32
C LYS A 273 -3.26 -23.51 7.58
N MET A 274 -3.18 -22.89 8.76
CA MET A 274 -3.31 -23.61 10.03
C MET A 274 -4.70 -24.24 10.15
N SER A 275 -5.75 -23.52 9.76
CA SER A 275 -7.13 -24.03 9.82
C SER A 275 -7.36 -25.29 8.97
N GLU A 276 -6.62 -25.41 7.86
CA GLU A 276 -6.65 -26.55 6.94
C GLU A 276 -5.71 -27.69 7.37
N HIS A 277 -4.79 -27.45 8.32
CA HIS A 277 -3.82 -28.46 8.74
C HIS A 277 -4.48 -29.62 9.51
N PRO A 278 -4.13 -30.90 9.23
CA PRO A 278 -4.79 -32.06 9.84
C PRO A 278 -4.82 -32.05 11.38
N GLN A 279 -3.72 -31.63 12.01
CA GLN A 279 -3.60 -31.57 13.48
C GLN A 279 -4.37 -30.41 14.12
N MET A 280 -4.85 -29.43 13.35
CA MET A 280 -5.58 -28.30 13.91
C MET A 280 -6.96 -28.72 14.45
N LYS A 281 -7.52 -29.82 13.96
CA LYS A 281 -8.74 -30.42 14.53
C LYS A 281 -8.54 -30.84 15.98
N GLU A 282 -7.39 -31.43 16.28
CA GLU A 282 -7.05 -31.86 17.63
C GLU A 282 -6.76 -30.66 18.54
N ALA A 283 -6.00 -29.68 18.07
CA ALA A 283 -5.76 -28.43 18.80
C ALA A 283 -7.08 -27.71 19.16
N LYS A 284 -8.05 -27.64 18.24
CA LYS A 284 -9.39 -27.08 18.50
C LYS A 284 -10.17 -27.87 19.56
N ARG A 285 -10.07 -29.21 19.56
CA ARG A 285 -10.70 -30.07 20.57
C ARG A 285 -10.12 -29.81 21.96
N LEU A 286 -8.80 -29.79 22.08
CA LEU A 286 -8.08 -29.47 23.31
C LEU A 286 -8.40 -28.05 23.80
N LYS A 287 -8.45 -27.06 22.91
CA LYS A 287 -8.82 -25.68 23.25
C LYS A 287 -10.24 -25.59 23.83
N LYS A 288 -11.21 -26.33 23.26
CA LYS A 288 -12.57 -26.41 23.80
C LYS A 288 -12.59 -27.04 25.20
N GLN A 289 -11.84 -28.12 25.40
CA GLN A 289 -11.72 -28.78 26.71
C GLN A 289 -11.11 -27.85 27.77
N ALA A 290 -10.04 -27.11 27.42
CA ALA A 290 -9.45 -26.11 28.32
C ALA A 290 -10.45 -25.02 28.70
N GLN A 291 -11.28 -24.57 27.75
CA GLN A 291 -12.32 -23.58 28.01
C GLN A 291 -13.42 -24.12 28.94
N GLU A 292 -13.79 -25.40 28.81
CA GLU A 292 -14.74 -26.05 29.73
C GLU A 292 -14.19 -26.08 31.17
N PHE A 293 -12.90 -26.42 31.35
CA PHE A 293 -12.24 -26.35 32.66
C PHE A 293 -12.21 -24.93 33.23
N LYS A 294 -11.89 -23.91 32.42
CA LYS A 294 -11.97 -22.50 32.83
C LYS A 294 -13.40 -22.13 33.26
N ASN A 295 -14.40 -22.45 32.44
CA ASN A 295 -15.80 -22.15 32.75
C ASN A 295 -16.27 -22.82 34.06
N MET A 296 -15.81 -24.05 34.34
CA MET A 296 -16.05 -24.72 35.62
C MET A 296 -15.37 -24.00 36.79
N ALA A 297 -14.14 -23.51 36.60
CA ALA A 297 -13.40 -22.75 37.61
C ALA A 297 -14.03 -21.37 37.91
N HIS A 298 -14.74 -20.77 36.95
CA HIS A 298 -15.44 -19.49 37.09
C HIS A 298 -16.89 -19.59 37.58
N LYS A 299 -17.48 -20.79 37.73
CA LYS A 299 -18.83 -20.93 38.30
C LYS A 299 -18.84 -20.42 39.75
N TYR A 300 -19.62 -19.37 39.99
CA TYR A 300 -19.76 -18.69 41.28
C TYR A 300 -20.28 -19.61 42.40
N LYS A 301 -19.63 -19.56 43.57
CA LYS A 301 -20.20 -19.97 44.87
C LYS A 301 -19.97 -18.87 45.92
N ARG A 302 -20.98 -18.64 46.78
CA ARG A 302 -21.06 -17.52 47.74
C ARG A 302 -20.09 -17.61 48.94
N SER A 303 -19.40 -18.73 49.14
CA SER A 303 -18.34 -18.90 50.14
C SER A 303 -17.38 -19.94 49.58
N PHE A 304 -16.09 -19.60 49.47
CA PHE A 304 -15.06 -20.54 49.04
C PHE A 304 -14.33 -21.06 50.28
N GLY A 305 -14.65 -22.28 50.71
CA GLY A 305 -13.84 -23.01 51.69
C GLY A 305 -12.45 -23.35 51.16
N LYS A 306 -11.53 -23.79 52.02
CA LYS A 306 -10.16 -24.19 51.64
C LYS A 306 -10.14 -25.24 50.52
N SER A 307 -10.99 -26.27 50.63
CA SER A 307 -11.15 -27.33 49.63
C SER A 307 -11.65 -26.84 48.27
N GLU A 308 -12.53 -25.85 48.24
CA GLU A 308 -13.06 -25.28 46.99
C GLU A 308 -12.05 -24.37 46.31
N ARG A 309 -11.18 -23.69 47.08
CA ARG A 309 -10.03 -22.97 46.53
C ARG A 309 -9.02 -23.92 45.90
N ASP A 310 -8.75 -25.04 46.57
CA ASP A 310 -7.85 -26.08 46.05
C ASP A 310 -8.42 -26.71 44.76
N GLN A 311 -9.74 -26.98 44.72
CA GLN A 311 -10.41 -27.48 43.53
C GLN A 311 -10.37 -26.48 42.36
N ARG A 312 -10.59 -25.19 42.63
CA ARG A 312 -10.47 -24.13 41.62
C ARG A 312 -9.04 -24.04 41.07
N LYS A 313 -8.04 -24.15 41.95
CA LYS A 313 -6.63 -24.14 41.56
C LYS A 313 -6.30 -25.32 40.63
N LEU A 314 -6.74 -26.52 40.97
CA LEU A 314 -6.55 -27.71 40.14
C LEU A 314 -7.20 -27.58 38.76
N LEU A 315 -8.42 -27.02 38.67
CA LEU A 315 -9.09 -26.78 37.39
C LEU A 315 -8.32 -25.79 36.50
N PHE A 316 -7.75 -24.74 37.10
CA PHE A 316 -6.88 -23.82 36.35
C PHE A 316 -5.56 -24.45 35.95
N GLU A 317 -4.95 -25.28 36.80
CA GLU A 317 -3.72 -26.01 36.48
C GLU A 317 -3.93 -26.97 35.30
N GLU A 318 -5.04 -27.71 35.27
CA GLU A 318 -5.40 -28.58 34.14
C GLU A 318 -5.67 -27.76 32.87
N ALA A 319 -6.43 -26.66 32.96
CA ALA A 319 -6.64 -25.78 31.81
C ALA A 319 -5.32 -25.23 31.25
N HIS A 320 -4.37 -24.82 32.11
CA HIS A 320 -3.05 -24.34 31.69
C HIS A 320 -2.23 -25.44 31.02
N LYS A 321 -2.27 -26.67 31.55
CA LYS A 321 -1.56 -27.81 30.97
C LYS A 321 -2.05 -28.13 29.57
N ILE A 322 -3.37 -28.13 29.36
CA ILE A 322 -3.98 -28.34 28.04
C ILE A 322 -3.62 -27.19 27.09
N MET A 323 -3.67 -25.94 27.56
CA MET A 323 -3.27 -24.78 26.74
C MET A 323 -1.79 -24.83 26.33
N LYS A 324 -0.91 -25.35 27.18
CA LYS A 324 0.50 -25.59 26.84
C LYS A 324 0.64 -26.62 25.72
N GLU A 325 -0.13 -27.70 25.76
CA GLU A 325 -0.16 -28.72 24.71
C GLU A 325 -0.71 -28.18 23.38
N VAL A 326 -1.76 -27.35 23.44
CA VAL A 326 -2.27 -26.60 22.29
C VAL A 326 -1.17 -25.73 21.69
N GLY A 327 -0.45 -24.96 22.52
CA GLY A 327 0.64 -24.09 22.06
C GLY A 327 1.78 -24.87 21.39
N ASN A 328 2.14 -26.04 21.92
CA ASN A 328 3.13 -26.93 21.29
C ASN A 328 2.65 -27.46 19.93
N THR A 329 1.39 -27.86 19.85
CA THR A 329 0.77 -28.34 18.60
C THR A 329 0.73 -27.22 17.56
N GLU A 330 0.30 -26.02 17.94
CA GLU A 330 0.31 -24.85 17.05
C GLU A 330 1.72 -24.53 16.56
N GLN A 331 2.73 -24.59 17.42
CA GLN A 331 4.12 -24.37 17.03
C GLN A 331 4.60 -25.43 16.02
N TYR A 332 4.30 -26.71 16.25
CA TYR A 332 4.60 -27.77 15.28
C TYR A 332 3.94 -27.51 13.93
N ILE A 333 2.67 -27.09 13.91
CA ILE A 333 1.96 -26.77 12.67
C ILE A 333 2.67 -25.63 11.92
N ILE A 334 3.07 -24.58 12.65
CA ILE A 334 3.78 -23.44 12.06
C ILE A 334 5.11 -23.90 11.44
N ASP A 335 5.87 -24.73 12.15
CA ASP A 335 7.17 -25.21 11.68
C ASP A 335 7.03 -26.12 10.43
N ASP A 336 6.01 -26.98 10.40
CA ASP A 336 5.67 -27.80 9.22
C ASP A 336 5.27 -26.92 8.01
N LEU A 337 4.39 -25.94 8.22
CA LEU A 337 3.98 -24.99 7.20
C LEU A 337 5.18 -24.17 6.67
N MET A 338 6.05 -23.72 7.57
CA MET A 338 7.23 -22.94 7.23
C MET A 338 8.26 -23.75 6.44
N THR A 339 8.41 -25.05 6.75
CA THR A 339 9.28 -25.97 6.01
C THR A 339 8.78 -26.18 4.58
N LYS A 340 7.46 -26.31 4.38
CA LYS A 340 6.85 -26.53 3.06
C LYS A 340 6.74 -25.26 2.22
N THR A 341 6.82 -24.08 2.85
CA THR A 341 6.65 -22.79 2.18
C THR A 341 7.85 -22.44 1.31
N GLN A 342 7.59 -22.16 0.03
CA GLN A 342 8.60 -21.73 -0.93
C GLN A 342 8.76 -20.21 -0.96
N VAL A 343 7.64 -19.49 -0.81
CA VAL A 343 7.64 -18.02 -0.83
C VAL A 343 6.87 -17.48 0.36
N VAL A 344 7.51 -16.57 1.10
CA VAL A 344 6.85 -15.78 2.14
C VAL A 344 6.56 -14.41 1.56
N THR A 345 5.33 -13.93 1.69
CA THR A 345 4.91 -12.59 1.26
C THR A 345 4.50 -11.76 2.48
N ALA A 346 5.07 -10.57 2.66
CA ALA A 346 4.78 -9.69 3.80
C ALA A 346 4.90 -8.21 3.44
N THR A 347 4.43 -7.30 4.29
CA THR A 347 4.87 -5.89 4.19
C THR A 347 6.33 -5.75 4.67
N LEU A 348 6.97 -4.61 4.40
CA LEU A 348 8.34 -4.36 4.88
C LEU A 348 8.50 -4.59 6.39
N VAL A 349 7.66 -3.94 7.20
CA VAL A 349 7.62 -4.13 8.67
C VAL A 349 7.06 -5.51 9.03
N GLY A 350 6.02 -5.98 8.32
CA GLY A 350 5.43 -7.29 8.55
C GLY A 350 6.39 -8.47 8.32
N SER A 351 7.50 -8.26 7.61
CA SER A 351 8.57 -9.24 7.49
C SER A 351 9.29 -9.54 8.81
N ASN A 352 9.08 -8.72 9.85
CA ASN A 352 9.54 -8.99 11.22
C ASN A 352 8.48 -9.60 12.14
N HIS A 353 7.35 -10.05 11.60
CA HIS A 353 6.37 -10.82 12.37
C HIS A 353 7.01 -12.07 12.98
N TYR A 354 6.64 -12.43 14.21
CA TYR A 354 7.30 -13.48 15.00
C TYR A 354 7.41 -14.84 14.28
N THR A 355 6.46 -15.17 13.40
CA THR A 355 6.46 -16.39 12.58
C THR A 355 7.64 -16.46 11.60
N VAL A 356 8.09 -15.32 11.10
CA VAL A 356 9.07 -15.23 10.01
C VAL A 356 10.30 -14.40 10.37
N ARG A 357 10.34 -13.83 11.58
CA ARG A 357 11.39 -12.90 12.01
C ARG A 357 12.80 -13.50 11.91
N GLU A 358 12.94 -14.76 12.31
CA GLU A 358 14.21 -15.53 12.31
C GLU A 358 14.49 -16.22 10.96
N GLY A 359 13.60 -16.06 9.98
CA GLY A 359 13.75 -16.69 8.67
C GLY A 359 14.96 -16.13 7.92
N LYS A 360 15.79 -17.03 7.37
CA LYS A 360 16.85 -16.69 6.43
C LYS A 360 16.40 -17.02 5.02
N TYR A 361 16.67 -16.11 4.09
CA TYR A 361 16.26 -16.21 2.70
C TYR A 361 17.49 -16.08 1.80
N GLN A 362 17.47 -16.73 0.64
CA GLN A 362 18.55 -16.49 -0.33
C GLN A 362 18.34 -15.14 -1.01
N THR A 363 17.11 -14.88 -1.41
CA THR A 363 16.70 -13.67 -2.14
C THR A 363 15.53 -12.99 -1.44
N VAL A 364 15.65 -11.68 -1.24
CA VAL A 364 14.54 -10.79 -0.92
C VAL A 364 14.15 -10.00 -2.16
N ILE A 365 12.86 -9.91 -2.43
CA ILE A 365 12.33 -9.08 -3.52
C ILE A 365 11.47 -8.00 -2.91
N ILE A 366 11.78 -6.74 -3.21
CA ILE A 366 11.02 -5.57 -2.77
C ILE A 366 10.30 -4.99 -3.99
N ASP A 367 8.98 -5.22 -4.09
CA ASP A 367 8.13 -4.55 -5.08
C ASP A 367 7.67 -3.19 -4.55
N GLU A 368 7.36 -2.28 -5.47
CA GLU A 368 7.07 -0.87 -5.19
C GLU A 368 8.15 -0.18 -4.34
N ALA A 369 9.42 -0.53 -4.54
CA ALA A 369 10.55 0.00 -3.78
C ALA A 369 10.72 1.53 -3.91
N GLY A 370 10.18 2.14 -4.98
CA GLY A 370 10.14 3.60 -5.16
C GLY A 370 9.18 4.33 -4.21
N GLN A 371 8.32 3.60 -3.49
CA GLN A 371 7.38 4.13 -2.49
C GLN A 371 7.80 3.78 -1.06
N ALA A 372 8.96 3.16 -0.88
CA ALA A 372 9.43 2.69 0.42
C ALA A 372 10.46 3.65 1.02
N LEU A 373 10.30 3.95 2.31
CA LEU A 373 11.36 4.58 3.08
C LEU A 373 12.57 3.64 3.14
N GLU A 374 13.75 4.17 2.85
CA GLU A 374 14.99 3.40 2.88
C GLU A 374 15.23 2.65 4.22
N PRO A 375 14.98 3.25 5.40
CA PRO A 375 15.03 2.52 6.67
C PRO A 375 14.14 1.26 6.73
N ALA A 376 12.95 1.30 6.13
CA ALA A 376 12.03 0.15 6.12
C ALA A 376 12.53 -0.98 5.22
N CYS A 377 13.24 -0.67 4.13
CA CYS A 377 13.83 -1.67 3.25
C CYS A 377 14.89 -2.53 3.97
N TRP A 378 15.61 -1.97 4.95
CA TRP A 378 16.65 -2.70 5.67
C TRP A 378 16.10 -3.85 6.53
N ILE A 379 14.84 -3.78 7.00
CA ILE A 379 14.20 -4.82 7.82
C ILE A 379 14.25 -6.20 7.13
N PRO A 380 13.74 -6.36 5.89
CA PRO A 380 13.83 -7.63 5.16
C PRO A 380 15.22 -7.88 4.56
N ILE A 381 15.97 -6.85 4.13
CA ILE A 381 17.28 -7.02 3.45
C ILE A 381 18.28 -7.77 4.34
N LEU A 382 18.29 -7.49 5.64
CA LEU A 382 19.21 -8.13 6.59
C LEU A 382 18.96 -9.63 6.79
N LYS A 383 17.88 -10.16 6.22
CA LYS A 383 17.51 -11.59 6.26
C LYS A 383 17.98 -12.36 5.03
N ALA A 384 18.65 -11.69 4.09
CA ALA A 384 19.03 -12.26 2.81
C ALA A 384 20.49 -12.01 2.42
N GLN A 385 20.90 -12.68 1.35
CA GLN A 385 22.21 -12.54 0.71
C GLN A 385 22.12 -11.73 -0.60
N LYS A 386 20.91 -11.66 -1.17
CA LYS A 386 20.61 -10.98 -2.42
C LYS A 386 19.30 -10.20 -2.30
N VAL A 387 19.26 -9.03 -2.93
CA VAL A 387 18.04 -8.22 -3.07
C VAL A 387 17.69 -7.97 -4.53
N VAL A 388 16.41 -8.07 -4.85
CA VAL A 388 15.83 -7.57 -6.10
C VAL A 388 14.95 -6.37 -5.76
N LEU A 389 15.32 -5.19 -6.23
CA LEU A 389 14.50 -3.99 -6.08
C LEU A 389 13.66 -3.81 -7.34
N ALA A 390 12.35 -3.69 -7.19
CA ALA A 390 11.44 -3.47 -8.30
C ALA A 390 10.53 -2.29 -8.00
N GLY A 391 10.37 -1.41 -8.98
CA GLY A 391 9.60 -0.21 -8.80
C GLY A 391 9.85 0.81 -9.89
N ASP A 392 9.38 2.01 -9.64
CA ASP A 392 9.59 3.15 -10.52
C ASP A 392 9.87 4.40 -9.69
N HIS A 393 11.11 4.87 -9.74
CA HIS A 393 11.55 6.07 -9.02
C HIS A 393 11.10 7.37 -9.71
N CYS A 394 10.51 7.28 -10.92
CA CYS A 394 9.88 8.40 -11.61
C CYS A 394 8.39 8.58 -11.24
N GLN A 395 7.84 7.74 -10.35
CA GLN A 395 6.49 7.86 -9.77
C GLN A 395 6.56 8.38 -8.32
N LEU A 396 5.44 8.31 -7.58
CA LEU A 396 5.35 8.89 -6.23
C LEU A 396 6.42 8.35 -5.27
N PRO A 397 7.16 9.23 -4.58
CA PRO A 397 8.03 8.85 -3.46
C PRO A 397 7.19 8.43 -2.23
N PRO A 398 7.81 7.88 -1.18
CA PRO A 398 7.14 7.68 0.10
C PRO A 398 6.60 9.00 0.67
N THR A 399 5.45 8.93 1.34
CA THR A 399 4.90 10.07 2.09
C THR A 399 5.73 10.34 3.33
N ILE A 400 6.26 11.55 3.45
CA ILE A 400 7.07 12.01 4.59
C ILE A 400 6.35 13.20 5.23
N LYS A 401 6.21 13.17 6.55
CA LYS A 401 5.52 14.18 7.36
C LYS A 401 6.41 15.39 7.64
N SER A 402 7.70 15.16 7.87
CA SER A 402 8.68 16.20 8.13
C SER A 402 9.29 16.72 6.83
N GLU A 403 8.96 17.98 6.49
CA GLU A 403 9.64 18.68 5.40
C GLU A 403 11.15 18.76 5.61
N THR A 404 11.60 18.92 6.86
CA THR A 404 13.01 18.97 7.21
C THR A 404 13.69 17.63 6.89
N ALA A 405 13.10 16.51 7.30
CA ALA A 405 13.64 15.19 6.99
C ALA A 405 13.61 14.90 5.47
N ALA A 406 12.52 15.28 4.80
CA ALA A 406 12.37 15.13 3.35
C ALA A 406 13.47 15.88 2.58
N LYS A 407 13.71 17.16 2.90
CA LYS A 407 14.76 18.01 2.29
C LYS A 407 16.17 17.53 2.63
N SER A 408 16.34 16.89 3.79
CA SER A 408 17.63 16.36 4.25
C SER A 408 17.93 14.95 3.70
N GLY A 409 17.08 14.43 2.81
CA GLY A 409 17.36 13.25 2.00
C GLY A 409 16.51 12.02 2.33
N LEU A 410 15.59 12.08 3.29
CA LEU A 410 14.70 10.94 3.60
C LEU A 410 13.75 10.59 2.44
N SER A 411 13.48 11.56 1.55
CA SER A 411 12.66 11.39 0.35
C SER A 411 13.34 10.54 -0.73
N LYS A 412 14.67 10.46 -0.72
CA LYS A 412 15.43 9.65 -1.67
C LYS A 412 15.34 8.18 -1.26
N THR A 413 14.67 7.38 -2.09
CA THR A 413 14.48 5.96 -1.81
C THR A 413 15.73 5.13 -2.06
N LEU A 414 15.79 3.94 -1.46
CA LEU A 414 16.86 2.97 -1.73
C LEU A 414 16.92 2.60 -3.22
N LEU A 415 15.76 2.49 -3.89
CA LEU A 415 15.68 2.24 -5.32
C LEU A 415 16.36 3.35 -6.13
N GLU A 416 15.96 4.60 -5.89
CA GLU A 416 16.51 5.77 -6.57
C GLU A 416 18.03 5.87 -6.40
N LYS A 417 18.51 5.70 -5.16
CA LYS A 417 19.93 5.70 -4.85
C LYS A 417 20.68 4.56 -5.56
N CYS A 418 20.17 3.34 -5.54
CA CYS A 418 20.84 2.21 -6.18
C CYS A 418 20.80 2.25 -7.72
N VAL A 419 19.80 2.89 -8.32
CA VAL A 419 19.76 3.16 -9.77
C VAL A 419 20.90 4.09 -10.17
N GLU A 420 21.16 5.14 -9.38
CA GLU A 420 22.27 6.07 -9.63
C GLU A 420 23.65 5.42 -9.41
N LEU A 421 23.80 4.66 -8.31
CA LEU A 421 25.08 4.05 -7.94
C LEU A 421 25.47 2.87 -8.84
N HIS A 422 24.48 2.07 -9.26
CA HIS A 422 24.71 0.78 -9.91
C HIS A 422 23.89 0.62 -11.21
N PRO A 423 24.11 1.45 -12.23
CA PRO A 423 23.36 1.38 -13.49
C PRO A 423 23.47 0.01 -14.18
N GLN A 424 24.56 -0.72 -13.99
CA GLN A 424 24.78 -2.08 -14.50
C GLN A 424 23.83 -3.13 -13.91
N ALA A 425 23.22 -2.85 -12.75
CA ALA A 425 22.22 -3.73 -12.13
C ALA A 425 20.78 -3.40 -12.57
N VAL A 426 20.58 -2.32 -13.32
CA VAL A 426 19.25 -1.84 -13.73
C VAL A 426 18.84 -2.45 -15.05
N THR A 427 17.64 -3.05 -15.08
CA THR A 427 16.95 -3.43 -16.30
C THR A 427 15.63 -2.66 -16.40
N LEU A 428 15.50 -1.84 -17.44
CA LEU A 428 14.27 -1.11 -17.76
C LEU A 428 13.31 -2.01 -18.56
N LEU A 429 12.05 -2.07 -18.14
CA LEU A 429 10.99 -2.65 -18.95
C LEU A 429 10.51 -1.61 -19.96
N GLU A 430 10.63 -1.93 -21.25
CA GLU A 430 10.45 -0.96 -22.34
C GLU A 430 9.03 -0.97 -22.93
N GLU A 431 8.36 -2.12 -22.96
CA GLU A 431 7.06 -2.26 -23.62
C GLU A 431 5.90 -2.17 -22.61
N GLN A 432 4.97 -1.26 -22.85
CA GLN A 432 3.77 -1.03 -22.02
C GLN A 432 2.48 -1.51 -22.69
N TYR A 433 1.56 -2.01 -21.86
CA TYR A 433 0.30 -2.66 -22.27
C TYR A 433 -0.95 -1.94 -21.75
N ARG A 434 -0.83 -0.65 -21.41
CA ARG A 434 -1.91 0.16 -20.82
C ARG A 434 -2.40 1.25 -21.76
N MET A 435 -1.51 2.16 -22.13
CA MET A 435 -1.80 3.47 -22.68
C MET A 435 -1.80 3.44 -24.21
N ASN A 436 -2.66 4.26 -24.81
CA ASN A 436 -2.46 4.72 -26.18
C ASN A 436 -1.08 5.39 -26.34
N GLU A 437 -0.46 5.29 -27.52
CA GLU A 437 0.86 5.86 -27.81
C GLU A 437 0.93 7.39 -27.61
N GLN A 438 -0.16 8.12 -27.92
CA GLN A 438 -0.24 9.57 -27.74
C GLN A 438 -0.32 9.97 -26.25
N ILE A 439 -0.97 9.15 -25.42
CA ILE A 439 -1.00 9.35 -23.95
C ILE A 439 0.37 9.05 -23.34
N MET A 440 1.01 7.97 -23.82
CA MET A 440 2.33 7.55 -23.35
C MET A 440 3.44 8.55 -23.73
N GLY A 441 3.36 9.16 -24.92
CA GLY A 441 4.47 9.86 -25.56
C GLY A 441 5.16 10.90 -24.66
N TYR A 442 4.40 11.82 -24.07
CA TYR A 442 4.98 12.86 -23.21
C TYR A 442 5.66 12.29 -21.96
N SER A 443 5.01 11.33 -21.28
CA SER A 443 5.58 10.66 -20.10
C SER A 443 6.87 9.91 -20.47
N SER A 444 6.89 9.22 -21.62
CA SER A 444 8.08 8.53 -22.15
C SER A 444 9.23 9.50 -22.39
N GLN A 445 8.96 10.64 -23.01
CA GLN A 445 9.96 11.66 -23.31
C GLN A 445 10.60 12.24 -22.05
N VAL A 446 9.78 12.68 -21.09
CA VAL A 446 10.25 13.40 -19.91
C VAL A 446 10.92 12.47 -18.89
N PHE A 447 10.30 11.33 -18.60
CA PHE A 447 10.72 10.49 -17.47
C PHE A 447 11.56 9.28 -17.87
N TYR A 448 11.43 8.83 -19.12
CA TYR A 448 11.98 7.54 -19.55
C TYR A 448 12.83 7.64 -20.82
N LYS A 449 13.31 8.84 -21.17
CA LYS A 449 14.24 9.09 -22.29
C LYS A 449 13.75 8.52 -23.64
N ASN A 450 12.44 8.54 -23.87
CA ASN A 450 11.79 7.95 -25.05
C ASN A 450 12.02 6.44 -25.24
N LEU A 451 12.37 5.70 -24.17
CA LEU A 451 12.58 4.26 -24.25
C LEU A 451 11.28 3.44 -24.17
N LEU A 452 10.15 4.04 -23.76
CA LEU A 452 8.87 3.33 -23.71
C LEU A 452 8.25 3.13 -25.08
N LYS A 453 7.74 1.93 -25.30
CA LYS A 453 7.03 1.51 -26.52
C LYS A 453 5.65 1.02 -26.15
N ALA A 454 4.62 1.48 -26.87
CA ALA A 454 3.27 0.97 -26.71
C ALA A 454 3.14 -0.37 -27.46
N HIS A 455 2.73 -1.42 -26.77
CA HIS A 455 2.44 -2.70 -27.42
C HIS A 455 1.32 -2.50 -28.45
N VAL A 456 1.36 -3.26 -29.55
CA VAL A 456 0.41 -3.14 -30.67
C VAL A 456 -1.06 -3.23 -30.24
N SER A 457 -1.36 -3.96 -29.16
CA SER A 457 -2.73 -4.10 -28.63
C SER A 457 -3.30 -2.83 -27.99
N VAL A 458 -2.45 -1.87 -27.62
CA VAL A 458 -2.86 -0.62 -26.97
C VAL A 458 -2.46 0.65 -27.71
N ALA A 459 -1.41 0.59 -28.54
CA ALA A 459 -0.83 1.75 -29.22
C ALA A 459 -1.86 2.67 -29.88
N LYS A 460 -2.82 2.09 -30.61
CA LYS A 460 -3.87 2.81 -31.35
C LYS A 460 -5.26 2.70 -30.71
N ARG A 461 -5.35 2.26 -29.45
CA ARG A 461 -6.63 2.01 -28.78
C ARG A 461 -7.38 3.32 -28.54
N ARG A 462 -8.66 3.35 -28.91
CA ARG A 462 -9.58 4.50 -28.78
C ARG A 462 -10.93 4.03 -28.24
N LEU A 463 -11.79 4.96 -27.83
CA LEU A 463 -13.18 4.62 -27.45
C LEU A 463 -14.08 4.45 -28.67
N PHE A 464 -13.86 5.26 -29.71
CA PHE A 464 -14.49 5.16 -31.04
C PHE A 464 -13.52 5.69 -32.12
N ALA A 465 -13.85 5.57 -33.41
CA ALA A 465 -12.90 5.79 -34.50
C ALA A 465 -12.33 7.22 -34.55
N GLU A 466 -13.19 8.23 -34.37
CA GLU A 466 -12.83 9.67 -34.43
C GLU A 466 -12.34 10.24 -33.10
N ASP A 467 -12.32 9.44 -32.03
CA ASP A 467 -11.91 9.90 -30.69
C ASP A 467 -10.43 10.29 -30.66
N LYS A 468 -10.13 11.43 -30.03
CA LYS A 468 -8.77 11.87 -29.71
C LYS A 468 -8.34 11.29 -28.35
N PRO A 469 -7.29 10.44 -28.29
CA PRO A 469 -6.80 9.83 -27.05
C PRO A 469 -6.27 10.83 -26.01
N LEU A 470 -5.79 11.98 -26.45
CA LEU A 470 -5.31 13.05 -25.58
C LEU A 470 -6.05 14.34 -25.89
N LEU A 471 -6.37 15.11 -24.85
CA LEU A 471 -6.88 16.46 -24.96
C LEU A 471 -6.39 17.33 -23.81
N PHE A 472 -5.89 18.52 -24.11
CA PHE A 472 -5.70 19.62 -23.16
C PHE A 472 -6.72 20.71 -23.47
N ILE A 473 -7.59 21.01 -22.50
CA ILE A 473 -8.59 22.07 -22.59
C ILE A 473 -8.07 23.26 -21.79
N ASP A 474 -7.69 24.31 -22.50
CA ASP A 474 -7.10 25.50 -21.92
C ASP A 474 -8.16 26.49 -21.43
N THR A 475 -8.11 26.83 -20.14
CA THR A 475 -9.01 27.80 -19.50
C THR A 475 -8.42 29.21 -19.44
N ALA A 476 -7.23 29.44 -20.02
CA ALA A 476 -6.61 30.76 -20.04
C ALA A 476 -7.54 31.82 -20.65
N GLY A 477 -7.64 32.97 -19.98
CA GLY A 477 -8.49 34.09 -20.41
C GLY A 477 -9.99 33.90 -20.21
N CYS A 478 -10.46 32.79 -19.63
CA CYS A 478 -11.89 32.53 -19.40
C CYS A 478 -12.43 33.16 -18.10
N GLY A 479 -11.55 33.74 -17.26
CA GLY A 479 -11.91 34.28 -15.94
C GLY A 479 -12.25 33.20 -14.91
N PHE A 480 -11.70 32.00 -15.07
CA PHE A 480 -11.90 30.89 -14.12
C PHE A 480 -10.90 31.02 -12.98
N ASP A 481 -11.15 31.96 -12.07
CA ASP A 481 -10.25 32.30 -10.99
C ASP A 481 -10.27 31.23 -9.89
N GLU A 482 -9.09 30.87 -9.39
CA GLU A 482 -8.97 29.95 -8.25
C GLU A 482 -9.46 30.59 -6.94
N LYS A 483 -9.99 29.77 -6.04
CA LYS A 483 -10.34 30.14 -4.67
C LYS A 483 -9.44 29.37 -3.70
N ILE A 484 -8.69 30.10 -2.87
CA ILE A 484 -7.78 29.52 -1.87
C ILE A 484 -8.50 29.44 -0.52
N GLU A 485 -8.54 28.25 0.06
CA GLU A 485 -9.03 28.01 1.43
C GLU A 485 -7.97 27.27 2.24
N GLY A 486 -7.32 27.99 3.16
CA GLY A 486 -6.22 27.45 3.96
C GLY A 486 -5.02 27.07 3.09
N THR A 487 -4.69 25.78 3.04
CA THR A 487 -3.58 25.23 2.23
C THR A 487 -4.03 24.54 0.95
N SER A 488 -5.31 24.60 0.62
CA SER A 488 -5.90 23.96 -0.57
C SER A 488 -6.52 25.00 -1.51
N ALA A 489 -6.76 24.60 -2.75
CA ALA A 489 -7.32 25.43 -3.79
C ALA A 489 -8.53 24.75 -4.44
N THR A 490 -9.46 25.55 -4.95
CA THR A 490 -10.61 25.11 -5.73
C THR A 490 -10.79 26.00 -6.95
N ASN A 491 -11.43 25.47 -7.98
CA ASN A 491 -11.84 26.19 -9.18
C ASN A 491 -13.19 25.61 -9.64
N PRO A 492 -14.31 26.15 -9.12
CA PRO A 492 -15.66 25.66 -9.43
C PRO A 492 -16.03 25.75 -10.92
N GLU A 493 -15.52 26.76 -11.61
CA GLU A 493 -15.76 27.03 -13.02
C GLU A 493 -15.03 26.00 -13.91
N GLU A 494 -13.76 25.69 -13.60
CA GLU A 494 -13.01 24.60 -14.22
C GLU A 494 -13.70 23.24 -14.00
N ALA A 495 -14.21 23.00 -12.79
CA ALA A 495 -14.99 21.79 -12.48
C ALA A 495 -16.26 21.69 -13.34
N GLY A 496 -16.98 22.80 -13.50
CA GLY A 496 -18.18 22.86 -14.34
C GLY A 496 -17.88 22.57 -15.81
N LEU A 497 -16.81 23.16 -16.36
CA LEU A 497 -16.35 22.89 -17.73
C LEU A 497 -15.96 21.43 -17.93
N LEU A 498 -15.20 20.86 -16.99
CA LEU A 498 -14.79 19.46 -17.02
C LEU A 498 -16.01 18.53 -17.09
N LEU A 499 -17.00 18.76 -16.24
CA LEU A 499 -18.23 17.96 -16.18
C LEU A 499 -19.11 18.15 -17.42
N LYS A 500 -19.17 19.37 -17.98
CA LYS A 500 -19.85 19.66 -19.25
C LYS A 500 -19.22 18.85 -20.38
N HIS A 501 -17.90 18.88 -20.50
CA HIS A 501 -17.15 18.10 -21.49
C HIS A 501 -17.36 16.60 -21.31
N LEU A 502 -17.30 16.10 -20.06
CA LEU A 502 -17.56 14.68 -19.75
C LEU A 502 -18.98 14.27 -20.13
N SER A 503 -20.00 15.08 -19.82
CA SER A 503 -21.40 14.80 -20.19
C SER A 503 -21.56 14.63 -21.70
N GLN A 504 -21.07 15.60 -22.48
CA GLN A 504 -21.16 15.57 -23.94
C GLN A 504 -20.40 14.38 -24.53
N PHE A 505 -19.20 14.10 -24.00
CA PHE A 505 -18.41 12.96 -24.44
C PHE A 505 -19.10 11.61 -24.15
N MET A 506 -19.71 11.44 -22.96
CA MET A 506 -20.42 10.21 -22.62
C MET A 506 -21.69 10.03 -23.47
N ALA A 507 -22.39 11.12 -23.80
CA ALA A 507 -23.52 11.10 -24.72
C ALA A 507 -23.10 10.71 -26.15
N GLU A 508 -21.99 11.28 -26.64
CA GLU A 508 -21.42 10.91 -27.94
C GLU A 508 -21.02 9.43 -27.97
N TRP A 509 -20.29 8.97 -26.96
CA TRP A 509 -19.90 7.57 -26.82
C TRP A 509 -21.12 6.63 -26.84
N ALA A 510 -22.17 6.96 -26.09
CA ALA A 510 -23.40 6.18 -26.04
C ALA A 510 -24.10 6.14 -27.42
N SER A 511 -24.06 7.23 -28.19
CA SER A 511 -24.65 7.29 -29.53
C SER A 511 -23.88 6.47 -30.58
N LYS A 512 -22.55 6.41 -30.45
CA LYS A 512 -21.65 5.75 -31.42
C LYS A 512 -21.41 4.27 -31.12
N THR A 513 -21.67 3.82 -29.91
CA THR A 513 -21.32 2.46 -29.47
C THR A 513 -22.52 1.52 -29.51
N LYS A 514 -22.42 0.45 -30.31
CA LYS A 514 -23.50 -0.54 -30.49
C LYS A 514 -23.55 -1.63 -29.39
N THR A 515 -22.65 -1.58 -28.41
CA THR A 515 -22.52 -2.57 -27.31
C THR A 515 -22.71 -1.88 -25.95
N PRO A 516 -23.95 -1.84 -25.42
CA PRO A 516 -24.27 -1.18 -24.14
C PRO A 516 -23.63 -1.82 -22.89
N ASN A 517 -23.10 -3.05 -23.00
CA ASN A 517 -22.69 -3.84 -21.83
C ASN A 517 -21.30 -3.50 -21.25
N GLU A 518 -20.53 -2.61 -21.87
CA GLU A 518 -19.21 -2.20 -21.36
C GLU A 518 -19.10 -0.67 -21.30
N VAL A 519 -19.79 -0.06 -20.34
CA VAL A 519 -19.60 1.35 -19.99
C VAL A 519 -18.12 1.58 -19.64
N PRO A 520 -17.43 2.55 -20.27
CA PRO A 520 -16.03 2.80 -20.01
C PRO A 520 -15.85 3.28 -18.57
N SER A 521 -14.83 2.76 -17.92
CA SER A 521 -14.48 3.21 -16.57
C SER A 521 -13.86 4.61 -16.61
N VAL A 522 -14.31 5.52 -15.74
CA VAL A 522 -13.88 6.92 -15.71
C VAL A 522 -13.23 7.25 -14.36
N ALA A 523 -12.15 8.04 -14.39
CA ALA A 523 -11.66 8.73 -13.22
C ALA A 523 -11.59 10.24 -13.45
N ILE A 524 -11.99 11.01 -12.43
CA ILE A 524 -11.77 12.44 -12.33
C ILE A 524 -10.74 12.65 -11.22
N ILE A 525 -9.61 13.25 -11.55
CA ILE A 525 -8.47 13.42 -10.67
C ILE A 525 -8.17 14.90 -10.49
N SER A 526 -7.80 15.30 -9.28
CA SER A 526 -7.23 16.62 -8.99
C SER A 526 -6.13 16.49 -7.93
N PRO A 527 -5.09 17.34 -7.97
CA PRO A 527 -4.09 17.41 -6.90
C PRO A 527 -4.67 17.93 -5.57
N TYR A 528 -5.80 18.66 -5.59
CA TYR A 528 -6.34 19.36 -4.43
C TYR A 528 -7.57 18.67 -3.86
N LYS A 529 -7.54 18.36 -2.57
CA LYS A 529 -8.63 17.63 -1.89
C LYS A 529 -9.95 18.40 -1.89
N GLN A 530 -9.93 19.73 -1.74
CA GLN A 530 -11.17 20.52 -1.81
C GLN A 530 -11.73 20.55 -3.22
N GLN A 531 -10.90 20.58 -4.26
CA GLN A 531 -11.39 20.49 -5.64
C GLN A 531 -12.11 19.15 -5.89
N ILE A 532 -11.64 18.05 -5.29
CA ILE A 532 -12.35 16.76 -5.32
C ILE A 532 -13.74 16.87 -4.70
N GLN A 533 -13.92 17.64 -3.63
CA GLN A 533 -15.24 17.87 -3.01
C GLN A 533 -16.15 18.65 -3.97
N VAL A 534 -15.67 19.75 -4.53
CA VAL A 534 -16.40 20.56 -5.52
C VAL A 534 -16.81 19.71 -6.73
N LEU A 535 -15.87 18.94 -7.30
CA LEU A 535 -16.15 18.04 -8.42
C LEU A 535 -17.19 16.99 -8.07
N SER A 536 -17.15 16.42 -6.87
CA SER A 536 -18.10 15.40 -6.43
C SER A 536 -19.50 15.98 -6.22
N GLU A 537 -19.59 17.17 -5.60
CA GLU A 537 -20.85 17.88 -5.37
C GLU A 537 -21.51 18.30 -6.68
N GLN A 538 -20.75 18.87 -7.61
CA GLN A 538 -21.26 19.25 -8.92
C GLN A 538 -21.64 18.04 -9.77
N LEU A 539 -20.83 16.97 -9.77
CA LEU A 539 -21.13 15.73 -10.51
C LEU A 539 -22.49 15.15 -10.10
N ALA A 540 -22.84 15.20 -8.81
CA ALA A 540 -24.12 14.73 -8.31
C ALA A 540 -25.33 15.52 -8.84
N GLN A 541 -25.13 16.73 -9.37
CA GLN A 541 -26.19 17.58 -9.94
C GLN A 541 -26.33 17.46 -11.47
N VAL A 542 -25.39 16.79 -12.16
CA VAL A 542 -25.43 16.65 -13.62
C VAL A 542 -26.37 15.50 -14.00
N ALA A 543 -27.57 15.83 -14.49
CA ALA A 543 -28.62 14.85 -14.83
C ALA A 543 -28.14 13.80 -15.86
N ASP A 544 -27.43 14.22 -16.89
CA ASP A 544 -26.95 13.35 -17.98
C ASP A 544 -25.95 12.29 -17.50
N LEU A 545 -25.22 12.57 -16.41
CA LEU A 545 -24.19 11.68 -15.87
C LEU A 545 -24.72 10.72 -14.78
N GLN A 546 -25.97 10.88 -14.33
CA GLN A 546 -26.57 10.06 -13.27
C GLN A 546 -26.50 8.56 -13.59
N SER A 547 -26.78 8.19 -14.85
CA SER A 547 -26.73 6.79 -15.30
C SER A 547 -25.31 6.21 -15.32
N PHE A 548 -24.29 7.06 -15.36
CA PHE A 548 -22.88 6.68 -15.44
C PHE A 548 -22.15 6.76 -14.09
N LEU A 549 -22.75 7.32 -13.03
CA LEU A 549 -22.12 7.46 -11.71
C LEU A 549 -21.43 6.19 -11.19
N PRO A 550 -21.98 4.96 -11.34
CA PRO A 550 -21.28 3.76 -10.87
C PRO A 550 -19.94 3.48 -11.56
N SER A 551 -19.70 4.07 -12.74
CA SER A 551 -18.47 3.94 -13.52
C SER A 551 -17.48 5.08 -13.30
N ILE A 552 -17.87 6.15 -12.59
CA ILE A 552 -17.07 7.36 -12.38
C ILE A 552 -16.50 7.37 -10.96
N ALA A 553 -15.19 7.50 -10.84
CA ALA A 553 -14.50 7.68 -9.56
C ALA A 553 -13.85 9.07 -9.47
N VAL A 554 -14.15 9.84 -8.43
CA VAL A 554 -13.56 11.18 -8.20
C VAL A 554 -12.60 11.09 -7.01
N ASN A 555 -11.30 11.32 -7.23
CA ASN A 555 -10.25 11.00 -6.27
C ASN A 555 -8.97 11.83 -6.45
N THR A 556 -8.14 11.95 -5.42
CA THR A 556 -6.80 12.57 -5.56
C THR A 556 -5.82 11.63 -6.28
N VAL A 557 -4.72 12.19 -6.80
CA VAL A 557 -3.66 11.42 -7.48
C VAL A 557 -3.17 10.24 -6.62
N ASP A 558 -2.86 10.48 -5.34
CA ASP A 558 -2.31 9.50 -4.41
C ASP A 558 -3.26 8.31 -4.19
N SER A 559 -4.56 8.58 -4.05
CA SER A 559 -5.57 7.53 -3.86
C SER A 559 -5.82 6.69 -5.11
N PHE A 560 -5.41 7.19 -6.29
CA PHE A 560 -5.53 6.48 -7.56
C PHE A 560 -4.33 5.59 -7.91
N GLN A 561 -3.33 5.52 -7.04
CA GLN A 561 -2.12 4.76 -7.28
C GLN A 561 -2.41 3.27 -7.50
N GLY A 562 -1.76 2.68 -8.50
CA GLY A 562 -1.96 1.27 -8.88
C GLY A 562 -3.27 0.97 -9.61
N GLN A 563 -4.19 1.92 -9.71
CA GLN A 563 -5.41 1.80 -10.50
C GLN A 563 -5.18 2.26 -11.95
N GLU A 564 -6.10 1.90 -12.83
CA GLU A 564 -6.20 2.38 -14.21
C GLU A 564 -7.68 2.52 -14.60
N ARG A 565 -7.96 3.40 -15.58
CA ARG A 565 -9.30 3.63 -16.13
C ARG A 565 -9.24 3.79 -17.63
N ASP A 566 -10.35 3.52 -18.30
CA ASP A 566 -10.45 3.75 -19.73
C ASP A 566 -10.32 5.22 -20.08
N ILE A 567 -10.95 6.08 -19.26
CA ILE A 567 -10.96 7.53 -19.39
C ILE A 567 -10.44 8.15 -18.08
N VAL A 568 -9.55 9.13 -18.19
CA VAL A 568 -9.09 9.95 -17.06
C VAL A 568 -9.25 11.43 -17.41
N TYR A 569 -9.91 12.16 -16.53
CA TYR A 569 -9.96 13.61 -16.52
C TYR A 569 -9.09 14.14 -15.38
N ILE A 570 -8.33 15.21 -15.64
CA ILE A 570 -7.49 15.86 -14.64
C ILE A 570 -7.90 17.34 -14.56
N SER A 571 -8.32 17.78 -13.38
CA SER A 571 -8.53 19.19 -13.04
C SER A 571 -7.26 19.75 -12.40
N MET A 572 -6.62 20.71 -13.07
CA MET A 572 -5.38 21.34 -12.62
C MET A 572 -5.61 22.42 -11.56
N THR A 573 -6.80 23.02 -11.52
CA THR A 573 -7.30 23.95 -10.47
C THR A 573 -6.61 25.31 -10.42
N ARG A 574 -5.30 25.37 -10.62
CA ARG A 574 -4.50 26.58 -10.47
C ARG A 574 -4.71 27.53 -11.64
N SER A 575 -5.11 28.75 -11.33
CA SER A 575 -5.42 29.83 -12.27
C SER A 575 -5.33 31.16 -11.51
N ASN A 576 -4.21 31.88 -11.67
CA ASN A 576 -3.91 33.12 -10.95
C ASN A 576 -2.91 34.01 -11.71
N ALA A 577 -2.97 35.32 -11.48
CA ALA A 577 -2.14 36.30 -12.18
C ALA A 577 -0.65 36.21 -11.81
N GLU A 578 -0.33 35.67 -10.63
CA GLU A 578 1.04 35.53 -10.13
C GLU A 578 1.79 34.33 -10.71
N GLY A 579 1.10 33.43 -11.43
CA GLY A 579 1.71 32.23 -12.00
C GLY A 579 2.11 31.16 -10.96
N VAL A 580 1.47 31.17 -9.79
CA VAL A 580 1.79 30.26 -8.68
C VAL A 580 1.10 28.91 -8.88
N ILE A 581 1.90 27.88 -9.10
CA ILE A 581 1.44 26.50 -9.35
C ILE A 581 1.35 25.62 -8.09
N GLY A 582 2.02 26.00 -6.99
CA GLY A 582 1.97 25.29 -5.72
C GLY A 582 2.30 23.78 -5.82
N PHE A 583 1.35 22.93 -5.42
CA PHE A 583 1.49 21.47 -5.32
C PHE A 583 1.75 20.79 -6.67
N LEU A 584 1.45 21.47 -7.78
CA LEU A 584 1.75 21.01 -9.14
C LEU A 584 3.24 21.02 -9.48
N SER A 585 4.11 21.56 -8.62
CA SER A 585 5.57 21.50 -8.81
C SER A 585 6.15 20.08 -8.73
N ASP A 586 5.46 19.14 -8.09
CA ASP A 586 5.83 17.73 -8.07
C ASP A 586 5.39 17.03 -9.37
N ILE A 587 6.29 17.03 -10.35
CA ILE A 587 6.05 16.43 -11.66
C ILE A 587 5.87 14.90 -11.61
N ARG A 588 6.33 14.21 -10.54
CA ARG A 588 6.13 12.75 -10.39
C ARG A 588 4.67 12.43 -10.12
N ARG A 589 3.95 13.29 -9.39
CA ARG A 589 2.47 13.19 -9.23
C ARG A 589 1.78 13.30 -10.59
N MET A 590 2.20 14.25 -11.41
CA MET A 590 1.60 14.40 -12.74
C MET A 590 1.89 13.19 -13.63
N ASN A 591 3.12 12.65 -13.59
CA ASN A 591 3.44 11.41 -14.28
C ASN A 591 2.50 10.27 -13.87
N VAL A 592 2.23 10.12 -12.57
CA VAL A 592 1.26 9.13 -12.09
C VAL A 592 -0.13 9.41 -12.64
N ALA A 593 -0.64 10.64 -12.54
CA ALA A 593 -1.99 11.00 -12.97
C ALA A 593 -2.22 10.73 -14.47
N MET A 594 -1.31 11.19 -15.35
CA MET A 594 -1.40 10.98 -16.80
C MET A 594 -1.39 9.50 -17.17
N THR A 595 -0.56 8.71 -16.48
CA THR A 595 -0.34 7.28 -16.80
C THR A 595 -1.41 6.34 -16.21
N ARG A 596 -2.51 6.89 -15.68
CA ARG A 596 -3.69 6.13 -15.27
C ARG A 596 -4.66 5.84 -16.42
N ALA A 597 -4.60 6.64 -17.49
CA ALA A 597 -5.50 6.51 -18.64
C ALA A 597 -5.11 5.34 -19.54
N ARG A 598 -6.09 4.58 -20.03
CA ARG A 598 -5.87 3.52 -21.03
C ARG A 598 -6.16 3.99 -22.44
N LYS A 599 -7.32 4.65 -22.64
CA LYS A 599 -7.83 5.02 -23.96
C LYS A 599 -7.91 6.53 -24.17
N LYS A 600 -8.33 7.28 -23.14
CA LYS A 600 -8.50 8.73 -23.22
C LYS A 600 -7.99 9.45 -21.97
N LEU A 601 -7.22 10.51 -22.17
CA LEU A 601 -6.76 11.44 -21.16
C LEU A 601 -7.23 12.85 -21.53
N VAL A 602 -7.94 13.52 -20.62
CA VAL A 602 -8.34 14.92 -20.75
C VAL A 602 -7.77 15.69 -19.58
N ILE A 603 -7.08 16.80 -19.84
CA ILE A 603 -6.55 17.69 -18.82
C ILE A 603 -7.18 19.05 -19.02
N VAL A 604 -7.75 19.62 -17.95
CA VAL A 604 -8.37 20.94 -17.94
C VAL A 604 -7.55 21.84 -17.02
N GLY A 605 -7.12 22.99 -17.50
CA GLY A 605 -6.36 23.94 -16.70
C GLY A 605 -5.96 25.19 -17.46
N ASP A 606 -5.47 26.19 -16.72
CA ASP A 606 -5.05 27.47 -17.25
C ASP A 606 -3.59 27.45 -17.73
N SER A 607 -3.37 27.52 -19.05
CA SER A 607 -2.03 27.52 -19.63
C SER A 607 -1.18 28.71 -19.15
N ALA A 608 -1.77 29.88 -18.90
CA ALA A 608 -1.04 31.08 -18.50
C ALA A 608 -0.38 30.90 -17.13
N THR A 609 -1.09 30.24 -16.21
CA THR A 609 -0.58 29.87 -14.88
C THR A 609 0.35 28.66 -14.95
N LEU A 610 -0.03 27.61 -15.67
CA LEU A 610 0.70 26.34 -15.67
C LEU A 610 2.06 26.43 -16.37
N ALA A 611 2.16 27.18 -17.47
CA ALA A 611 3.37 27.29 -18.29
C ALA A 611 4.58 27.91 -17.58
N GLN A 612 4.42 28.43 -16.36
CA GLN A 612 5.52 28.90 -15.51
C GLN A 612 6.52 27.79 -15.14
N LEU A 613 6.08 26.53 -15.15
CA LEU A 613 6.98 25.39 -15.02
C LEU A 613 7.24 24.78 -16.40
N PRO A 614 8.51 24.60 -16.82
CA PRO A 614 8.85 24.06 -18.14
C PRO A 614 8.14 22.74 -18.46
N PHE A 615 7.95 21.90 -17.44
CA PHE A 615 7.22 20.64 -17.58
C PHE A 615 5.77 20.80 -18.09
N TYR A 616 5.05 21.85 -17.72
CA TYR A 616 3.69 22.05 -18.24
C TYR A 616 3.70 22.78 -19.59
N ALA A 617 4.62 23.73 -19.79
CA ALA A 617 4.80 24.41 -21.08
C ALA A 617 5.13 23.40 -22.20
N ASP A 618 6.03 22.47 -21.92
CA ASP A 618 6.42 21.40 -22.85
C ASP A 618 5.27 20.42 -23.09
N PHE A 619 4.42 20.15 -22.08
CA PHE A 619 3.22 19.32 -22.24
C PHE A 619 2.18 19.98 -23.15
N ILE A 620 1.94 21.28 -22.98
CA ILE A 620 1.00 22.04 -23.81
C ILE A 620 1.51 22.06 -25.26
N THR A 621 2.81 22.33 -25.47
CA THR A 621 3.45 22.26 -26.78
C THR A 621 3.33 20.87 -27.41
N TYR A 622 3.50 19.80 -26.60
CA TYR A 622 3.28 18.43 -27.06
C TYR A 622 1.83 18.20 -27.49
N ALA A 623 0.85 18.67 -26.71
CA ALA A 623 -0.57 18.56 -27.06
C ALA A 623 -0.89 19.30 -28.37
N GLU A 624 -0.37 20.52 -28.57
CA GLU A 624 -0.51 21.27 -29.83
C GLU A 624 0.09 20.49 -31.01
N SER A 625 1.28 19.91 -30.85
CA SER A 625 1.99 19.19 -31.92
C SER A 625 1.25 17.96 -32.46
N ILE A 626 0.32 17.41 -31.67
CA ILE A 626 -0.49 16.24 -32.05
C ILE A 626 -1.97 16.58 -32.27
N ASP A 627 -2.31 17.87 -32.41
CA ASP A 627 -3.69 18.35 -32.57
C ASP A 627 -4.60 17.93 -31.39
N ALA A 628 -4.07 18.00 -30.17
CA ALA A 628 -4.75 17.66 -28.91
C ALA A 628 -4.96 18.88 -27.99
N TYR A 629 -4.78 20.10 -28.48
CA TYR A 629 -5.06 21.33 -27.74
C TYR A 629 -6.42 21.89 -28.16
N GLN A 630 -7.22 22.35 -27.19
CA GLN A 630 -8.48 23.07 -27.42
C GLN A 630 -8.61 24.23 -26.44
N SER A 631 -9.27 25.30 -26.89
CA SER A 631 -9.62 26.40 -25.99
C SER A 631 -10.97 26.15 -25.32
N ALA A 632 -11.09 26.48 -24.03
CA ALA A 632 -12.37 26.42 -23.32
C ALA A 632 -13.45 27.30 -23.96
N TRP A 633 -13.10 28.32 -24.75
CA TRP A 633 -14.04 29.13 -25.54
C TRP A 633 -14.83 28.31 -26.57
N GLU A 634 -14.32 27.17 -27.02
CA GLU A 634 -15.05 26.25 -27.90
C GLU A 634 -16.22 25.55 -27.18
N TRP A 635 -16.23 25.60 -25.86
CA TRP A 635 -17.17 24.89 -24.99
C TRP A 635 -18.01 25.83 -24.12
N MET A 636 -17.83 27.15 -24.20
CA MET A 636 -18.60 28.13 -23.40
C MET A 636 -19.90 28.53 -24.07
#